data_AF-A0A316RW66-F1
#
_entry.id   AF-A0A316RW66-F1
#
_cell.length_a   1.000
_cell.length_b   1.000
_cell.length_c   1.000
_cell.angle_alpha   90.00
_cell.angle_beta   90.00
_cell.angle_gamma   90.00
#
_symmetry.space_group_name_H-M   'P 1'
#
loop_
_entity.id
_entity.type
_entity.pdbx_description
1 polymer ?
#
loop_
_entity_poly.entity_id
_entity_poly.type
_entity_poly.pdbx_seq_one_letter_code
_entity_poly.pdbx_strand_id
1 'polypeptide(L)'
;MKNRTDFRRAVAALLSGLVLCGGLSACTPGGDSPETSASATETTAGSVSETETTGAASTESATEPAPDTLTLAGGGVTAGIVYEADDAACLYAAYTLRDSIRKLTGAELPVSRTDEDGDTGVRIVLRRATDTAEIGDCGFAMQVKEQTLAVSAPSLAGFDNAFRQLFADGGTGEGLTVPLTYAASGTVVSGAQYSFDAKDFNTGYTNAPFYNDKNDSVAYVCNAMWHMFGAVDDGQSLVYRFGNEPTYFEWMSEKIMWSGDANYINELKGKIQSFPQTENGYMWSWSTYPYWQVGDTYCLHYDGTFRYIAAVYDVISWENSTEFLHATDNGTAGGEYAELDFSRGRTVLEKVEAAWNYIYYRLHGEEGLIRLTEDSTFLNEDGSSRFDYVRATGKTCWDNTGLPRSASSNYWDNLCFGNLDAYESALFYEAAQAMIGIYGMLGGTYLDNIPALTELSRTVREKYDSTFWSDATGRYVACIDINGNAVDYGLTFLNFEALKYGLGDADKAASVFSWIDGTRIVEGDTRTGADVMSYLTLMRKTGQWRRMKAFDPDLRLAAVTNTLAINNEENRKTGQVWWHGPAGIDPFGSAAYGAHCENGGYIFYPVFYELMARLKYQGAQAVTDRYAQIARVYEFHRLKSDDTVPGSTNWLEGLIGEFPESGLVPTAYIYGLMGVSAETDGLHIVPAFNDVYETMGVVSTTYGGHAYGLEENRNGSLTVFCKDGTIAMKLCYQPPRFTTFQVTLYAQDGTSDTREATVDADGMLRLDLTGENLDRVEILPKLG
;
A
#
# COMPACT_ATOMS: atom_id res chain seq x y z
N MET A 1 -0.67 23.75 -39.82
CA MET A 1 0.69 24.33 -39.68
C MET A 1 1.63 23.27 -39.10
N LYS A 2 2.97 23.39 -39.15
CA LYS A 2 3.87 22.22 -39.01
C LYS A 2 5.04 22.33 -38.01
N ASN A 3 5.10 23.36 -37.16
CA ASN A 3 6.13 23.40 -36.11
C ASN A 3 5.68 24.13 -34.81
N ARG A 4 6.50 23.97 -33.77
CA ARG A 4 6.29 24.45 -32.39
C ARG A 4 6.18 25.99 -32.27
N THR A 5 6.72 26.72 -33.24
CA THR A 5 6.75 28.19 -33.28
C THR A 5 5.42 28.76 -33.79
N ASP A 6 4.79 28.11 -34.78
CA ASP A 6 3.45 28.47 -35.26
C ASP A 6 2.40 28.29 -34.14
N PHE A 7 2.55 27.24 -33.32
CA PHE A 7 1.65 26.98 -32.18
C PHE A 7 1.78 28.02 -31.06
N ARG A 8 3.01 28.46 -30.72
CA ARG A 8 3.21 29.58 -29.78
C ARG A 8 2.56 30.87 -30.27
N ARG A 9 2.61 31.15 -31.59
CA ARG A 9 1.88 32.26 -32.20
C ARG A 9 0.37 32.08 -32.16
N ALA A 10 -0.15 30.85 -32.30
CA ALA A 10 -1.58 30.58 -32.18
C ALA A 10 -2.11 30.78 -30.75
N VAL A 11 -1.39 30.32 -29.72
CA VAL A 11 -1.75 30.56 -28.30
C VAL A 11 -1.66 32.05 -27.94
N ALA A 12 -0.59 32.73 -28.38
CA ALA A 12 -0.48 34.18 -28.23
C ALA A 12 -1.62 34.92 -28.97
N ALA A 13 -2.02 34.47 -30.16
CA ALA A 13 -3.14 35.03 -30.90
C ALA A 13 -4.51 34.73 -30.27
N LEU A 14 -4.68 33.60 -29.58
CA LEU A 14 -5.89 33.30 -28.79
C LEU A 14 -6.02 34.29 -27.62
N LEU A 15 -4.92 34.50 -26.90
CA LEU A 15 -4.82 35.44 -25.77
C LEU A 15 -4.89 36.92 -26.21
N SER A 16 -4.48 37.25 -27.45
CA SER A 16 -4.51 38.61 -28.00
C SER A 16 -5.80 38.93 -28.77
N GLY A 17 -6.45 37.93 -29.35
CA GLY A 17 -7.57 38.09 -30.30
C GLY A 17 -8.90 38.47 -29.65
N LEU A 18 -9.09 38.10 -28.38
CA LEU A 18 -10.30 38.42 -27.61
C LEU A 18 -10.46 39.92 -27.29
N VAL A 19 -9.42 40.75 -27.52
CA VAL A 19 -9.48 42.21 -27.34
C VAL A 19 -10.24 42.93 -28.48
N LEU A 20 -10.46 42.28 -29.64
CA LEU A 20 -10.96 42.95 -30.86
C LEU A 20 -12.45 42.79 -31.18
N CYS A 21 -13.20 41.98 -30.43
CA CYS A 21 -14.66 41.80 -30.63
C CYS A 21 -15.54 42.68 -29.73
N GLY A 22 -15.00 43.80 -29.25
CA GLY A 22 -15.70 44.78 -28.42
C GLY A 22 -16.39 45.91 -29.20
N GLY A 23 -17.35 45.60 -30.08
CA GLY A 23 -18.28 46.63 -30.57
C GLY A 23 -18.89 46.45 -31.97
N LEU A 24 -20.18 46.10 -32.00
CA LEU A 24 -21.20 46.73 -32.84
C LEU A 24 -22.59 46.35 -32.30
N SER A 25 -23.53 47.28 -32.35
CA SER A 25 -24.81 47.18 -31.64
C SER A 25 -26.01 47.00 -32.58
N ALA A 26 -27.07 46.39 -32.02
CA ALA A 26 -28.49 46.58 -32.32
C ALA A 26 -29.27 45.53 -33.15
N CYS A 27 -30.44 45.20 -32.57
CA CYS A 27 -31.69 44.71 -33.17
C CYS A 27 -31.87 43.21 -33.51
N THR A 28 -32.74 42.60 -32.71
CA THR A 28 -33.58 41.40 -32.93
C THR A 28 -34.75 41.67 -33.91
N PRO A 29 -35.62 40.69 -34.25
CA PRO A 29 -35.41 39.25 -34.50
C PRO A 29 -36.13 38.71 -35.77
N GLY A 30 -35.89 37.43 -36.12
CA GLY A 30 -36.93 36.55 -36.68
C GLY A 30 -36.58 35.76 -37.95
N GLY A 31 -37.17 34.57 -38.08
CA GLY A 31 -37.35 33.88 -39.38
C GLY A 31 -36.61 32.55 -39.57
N ASP A 32 -37.23 31.47 -39.12
CA ASP A 32 -37.36 30.14 -39.75
C ASP A 32 -36.19 29.48 -40.54
N SER A 33 -35.82 28.30 -40.01
CA SER A 33 -35.24 27.09 -40.63
C SER A 33 -35.94 26.55 -41.90
N PRO A 34 -35.44 25.47 -42.59
CA PRO A 34 -34.08 24.92 -42.75
C PRO A 34 -33.77 24.52 -44.24
N GLU A 35 -33.04 23.41 -44.45
CA GLU A 35 -32.67 22.66 -45.68
C GLU A 35 -31.28 23.03 -46.26
N THR A 36 -30.21 22.21 -46.23
CA THR A 36 -29.91 20.76 -46.50
C THR A 36 -29.47 20.43 -47.93
N SER A 37 -28.56 19.44 -48.04
CA SER A 37 -27.84 18.91 -49.22
C SER A 37 -26.69 19.82 -49.73
N ALA A 38 -25.42 19.41 -49.87
CA ALA A 38 -24.70 18.13 -50.06
C ALA A 38 -24.38 17.76 -51.52
N SER A 39 -23.29 16.97 -51.69
CA SER A 39 -22.49 16.72 -52.92
C SER A 39 -21.66 17.94 -53.37
N ALA A 40 -20.32 17.94 -53.40
CA ALA A 40 -19.30 16.97 -53.83
C ALA A 40 -19.17 16.85 -55.36
N THR A 41 -18.04 17.35 -55.92
CA THR A 41 -17.02 16.54 -56.62
C THR A 41 -15.82 17.38 -57.07
N GLU A 42 -14.63 16.88 -56.70
CA GLU A 42 -13.42 16.72 -57.52
C GLU A 42 -12.74 17.82 -58.37
N THR A 43 -11.41 17.68 -58.35
CA THR A 43 -10.43 17.75 -59.46
C THR A 43 -9.51 18.97 -59.68
N THR A 44 -8.22 18.59 -59.68
CA THR A 44 -7.08 19.05 -60.49
C THR A 44 -6.34 20.34 -60.16
N ALA A 45 -5.04 20.13 -59.93
CA ALA A 45 -3.99 21.13 -59.89
C ALA A 45 -3.78 21.85 -61.24
N GLY A 46 -3.28 23.07 -61.17
CA GLY A 46 -2.74 23.84 -62.30
C GLY A 46 -1.82 24.94 -61.75
N SER A 47 -0.63 25.10 -62.31
CA SER A 47 0.49 25.76 -61.62
C SER A 47 1.20 26.83 -62.46
N VAL A 48 1.72 27.85 -61.76
CA VAL A 48 2.79 28.82 -62.12
C VAL A 48 2.57 29.79 -63.30
N SER A 49 2.62 31.10 -63.00
CA SER A 49 3.41 32.15 -63.68
C SER A 49 3.25 33.46 -62.89
N GLU A 50 4.16 33.84 -62.00
CA GLU A 50 5.38 34.65 -62.29
C GLU A 50 5.16 35.96 -63.06
N THR A 51 5.54 37.07 -62.43
CA THR A 51 6.23 38.21 -63.10
C THR A 51 6.97 39.05 -62.05
N GLU A 52 8.27 39.28 -62.27
CA GLU A 52 9.19 40.01 -61.39
C GLU A 52 8.93 41.54 -61.45
N THR A 53 9.23 42.34 -60.42
CA THR A 53 10.51 43.07 -60.19
C THR A 53 10.22 44.16 -59.12
N THR A 54 11.10 44.82 -58.35
CA THR A 54 12.52 44.74 -57.90
C THR A 54 12.64 45.78 -56.74
N GLY A 55 13.59 45.80 -55.81
CA GLY A 55 14.79 44.99 -55.53
C GLY A 55 15.78 45.84 -54.70
N ALA A 56 16.60 45.27 -53.81
CA ALA A 56 17.82 45.88 -53.25
C ALA A 56 18.58 44.92 -52.30
N ALA A 57 19.91 44.94 -52.41
CA ALA A 57 20.97 44.40 -51.55
C ALA A 57 20.75 44.54 -50.01
N SER A 58 21.36 43.74 -49.11
CA SER A 58 22.52 42.81 -49.24
C SER A 58 22.68 41.85 -48.03
N THR A 59 23.52 40.81 -48.24
CA THR A 59 24.35 40.08 -47.24
C THR A 59 23.67 39.31 -46.09
N GLU A 60 23.58 37.99 -46.26
CA GLU A 60 23.48 37.03 -45.16
C GLU A 60 24.85 36.64 -44.61
N SER A 61 24.96 36.46 -43.29
CA SER A 61 25.99 35.63 -42.62
C SER A 61 25.56 35.36 -41.17
N ALA A 62 24.93 34.20 -40.97
CA ALA A 62 24.50 33.56 -39.72
C ALA A 62 24.89 34.18 -38.36
N THR A 63 23.87 34.52 -37.57
CA THR A 63 23.85 34.46 -36.10
C THR A 63 22.49 33.94 -35.64
N GLU A 64 22.47 32.97 -34.73
CA GLU A 64 21.21 32.53 -34.08
C GLU A 64 20.60 33.68 -33.27
N PRO A 65 19.28 33.90 -33.31
CA PRO A 65 18.61 34.85 -32.42
C PRO A 65 18.44 34.25 -31.02
N ALA A 66 18.66 35.08 -30.00
CA ALA A 66 18.40 34.76 -28.60
C ALA A 66 16.90 34.45 -28.34
N PRO A 67 16.54 33.75 -27.25
CA PRO A 67 15.14 33.49 -26.92
C PRO A 67 14.40 34.80 -26.58
N ASP A 68 13.41 35.17 -27.39
CA ASP A 68 12.52 36.30 -27.12
C ASP A 68 11.74 36.07 -25.80
N THR A 69 12.04 36.89 -24.78
CA THR A 69 11.20 37.03 -23.59
C THR A 69 9.89 37.74 -23.96
N LEU A 70 8.77 37.04 -23.82
CA LEU A 70 7.45 37.57 -24.12
C LEU A 70 6.93 38.47 -22.97
N THR A 71 7.17 39.77 -23.04
CA THR A 71 6.64 40.73 -22.06
C THR A 71 5.18 41.08 -22.36
N LEU A 72 4.25 40.57 -21.56
CA LEU A 72 2.83 40.97 -21.64
C LEU A 72 2.66 42.38 -21.06
N ALA A 73 2.37 43.36 -21.92
CA ALA A 73 2.23 44.76 -21.54
C ALA A 73 0.77 45.25 -21.62
N GLY A 74 0.12 45.32 -20.45
CA GLY A 74 -0.96 46.27 -20.12
C GLY A 74 -2.30 46.17 -20.87
N GLY A 75 -3.36 45.73 -20.17
CA GLY A 75 -4.74 46.01 -20.61
C GLY A 75 -5.84 45.04 -20.18
N GLY A 76 -6.20 45.02 -18.88
CA GLY A 76 -7.61 44.82 -18.46
C GLY A 76 -8.32 43.50 -18.79
N VAL A 77 -7.62 42.38 -18.99
CA VAL A 77 -8.23 41.05 -19.08
C VAL A 77 -7.49 40.08 -18.16
N THR A 78 -8.11 39.73 -17.04
CA THR A 78 -7.61 38.77 -16.04
C THR A 78 -7.89 37.35 -16.53
N ALA A 79 -6.86 36.66 -17.02
CA ALA A 79 -6.95 35.23 -17.33
C ALA A 79 -6.63 34.40 -16.07
N GLY A 80 -7.41 33.34 -15.80
CA GLY A 80 -7.25 32.54 -14.58
C GLY A 80 -7.97 31.20 -14.64
N ILE A 81 -7.62 30.30 -13.72
CA ILE A 81 -8.25 28.99 -13.54
C ILE A 81 -9.20 29.08 -12.35
N VAL A 82 -10.44 28.62 -12.51
CA VAL A 82 -11.47 28.63 -11.46
C VAL A 82 -11.97 27.21 -11.23
N TYR A 83 -12.13 26.78 -9.99
CA TYR A 83 -12.73 25.48 -9.67
C TYR A 83 -14.06 25.63 -8.91
N GLU A 84 -15.02 24.72 -9.19
CA GLU A 84 -16.41 24.87 -8.73
C GLU A 84 -16.89 23.89 -7.67
N ALA A 85 -16.20 22.77 -7.46
CA ALA A 85 -16.54 21.84 -6.38
C ALA A 85 -15.75 22.16 -5.10
N ASP A 86 -16.42 22.08 -3.95
CA ASP A 86 -15.80 22.11 -2.63
C ASP A 86 -15.15 20.75 -2.31
N ASP A 87 -14.14 20.40 -3.10
CA ASP A 87 -13.47 19.12 -3.09
C ASP A 87 -11.98 19.32 -3.42
N ALA A 88 -11.11 18.79 -2.56
CA ALA A 88 -9.66 18.81 -2.72
C ALA A 88 -9.21 18.26 -4.09
N ALA A 89 -9.95 17.31 -4.66
CA ALA A 89 -9.62 16.75 -5.97
C ALA A 89 -9.77 17.79 -7.12
N CYS A 90 -10.74 18.71 -7.03
CA CYS A 90 -10.90 19.81 -7.99
C CYS A 90 -9.84 20.91 -7.80
N LEU A 91 -9.45 21.20 -6.56
CA LEU A 91 -8.36 22.14 -6.26
C LEU A 91 -7.02 21.60 -6.78
N TYR A 92 -6.73 20.32 -6.55
CA TYR A 92 -5.54 19.65 -7.07
C TYR A 92 -5.53 19.61 -8.61
N ALA A 93 -6.68 19.33 -9.25
CA ALA A 93 -6.81 19.43 -10.71
C ALA A 93 -6.49 20.84 -11.23
N ALA A 94 -6.91 21.88 -10.50
CA ALA A 94 -6.66 23.28 -10.87
C ALA A 94 -5.19 23.67 -10.77
N TYR A 95 -4.49 23.24 -9.71
CA TYR A 95 -3.04 23.45 -9.60
C TYR A 95 -2.24 22.59 -10.60
N THR A 96 -2.62 21.33 -10.83
CA THR A 96 -2.02 20.48 -11.88
C THR A 96 -2.13 21.15 -13.25
N LEU A 97 -3.32 21.70 -13.57
CA LEU A 97 -3.55 22.42 -14.82
C LEU A 97 -2.73 23.72 -14.91
N ARG A 98 -2.66 24.51 -13.83
CA ARG A 98 -1.81 25.71 -13.73
C ARG A 98 -0.35 25.36 -14.06
N ASP A 99 0.17 24.30 -13.44
CA ASP A 99 1.57 23.96 -13.51
C ASP A 99 1.94 23.33 -14.85
N SER A 100 1.05 22.52 -15.45
CA SER A 100 1.21 22.07 -16.84
C SER A 100 1.13 23.23 -17.85
N ILE A 101 0.25 24.22 -17.66
CA ILE A 101 0.22 25.45 -18.48
C ILE A 101 1.53 26.24 -18.32
N ARG A 102 1.99 26.46 -17.09
CA ARG A 102 3.24 27.16 -16.77
C ARG A 102 4.45 26.49 -17.42
N LYS A 103 4.54 25.16 -17.32
CA LYS A 103 5.61 24.33 -17.90
C LYS A 103 5.63 24.35 -19.43
N LEU A 104 4.46 24.43 -20.08
CA LEU A 104 4.33 24.42 -21.55
C LEU A 104 4.47 25.82 -22.19
N THR A 105 3.99 26.86 -21.51
CA THR A 105 3.81 28.20 -22.09
C THR A 105 4.68 29.28 -21.44
N GLY A 106 5.12 29.08 -20.20
CA GLY A 106 5.75 30.11 -19.36
C GLY A 106 4.77 31.10 -18.74
N ALA A 107 3.47 31.00 -19.03
CA ALA A 107 2.44 31.86 -18.45
C ALA A 107 2.03 31.35 -17.06
N GLU A 108 1.93 32.25 -16.10
CA GLU A 108 1.45 31.99 -14.76
C GLU A 108 0.00 32.48 -14.65
N LEU A 109 -0.91 31.58 -14.29
CA LEU A 109 -2.34 31.86 -14.15
C LEU A 109 -2.75 31.74 -12.68
N PRO A 110 -3.47 32.73 -12.10
CA PRO A 110 -4.06 32.59 -10.78
C PRO A 110 -5.09 31.46 -10.76
N VAL A 111 -5.17 30.75 -9.64
CA VAL A 111 -6.19 29.73 -9.35
C VAL A 111 -7.12 30.29 -8.27
N SER A 112 -8.44 30.22 -8.44
CA SER A 112 -9.41 30.64 -7.42
C SER A 112 -10.65 29.73 -7.36
N ARG A 113 -11.37 29.83 -6.24
CA ARG A 113 -12.69 29.20 -6.05
C ARG A 113 -13.76 30.09 -6.70
N THR A 114 -14.82 29.47 -7.25
CA THR A 114 -15.99 30.11 -7.93
C THR A 114 -16.24 31.59 -7.68
N ASP A 115 -16.13 32.38 -8.74
CA ASP A 115 -16.71 33.72 -8.95
C ASP A 115 -16.86 34.62 -7.68
N GLU A 116 -15.86 34.63 -6.80
CA GLU A 116 -15.53 35.84 -6.07
C GLU A 116 -15.03 36.88 -7.08
N ASP A 117 -15.60 38.07 -6.96
CA ASP A 117 -15.50 39.23 -7.83
C ASP A 117 -15.90 39.07 -9.31
N GLY A 118 -16.91 39.86 -9.68
CA GLY A 118 -17.54 39.92 -11.01
C GLY A 118 -16.68 40.64 -12.05
N ASP A 119 -15.56 40.00 -12.39
CA ASP A 119 -14.51 40.56 -13.23
C ASP A 119 -14.57 40.00 -14.67
N THR A 120 -14.46 40.88 -15.68
CA THR A 120 -14.57 40.54 -17.10
C THR A 120 -13.26 39.97 -17.64
N GLY A 121 -13.11 38.64 -17.65
CA GLY A 121 -11.89 37.98 -18.15
C GLY A 121 -12.06 36.53 -18.59
N VAL A 122 -11.06 36.01 -19.31
CA VAL A 122 -11.05 34.65 -19.88
C VAL A 122 -10.71 33.63 -18.80
N ARG A 123 -11.71 32.85 -18.34
CA ARG A 123 -11.55 31.87 -17.26
C ARG A 123 -11.56 30.43 -17.78
N ILE A 124 -10.64 29.61 -17.28
CA ILE A 124 -10.64 28.14 -17.44
C ILE A 124 -11.32 27.54 -16.21
N VAL A 125 -12.50 26.96 -16.39
CA VAL A 125 -13.36 26.50 -15.30
C VAL A 125 -13.24 24.97 -15.15
N LEU A 126 -12.96 24.50 -13.94
CA LEU A 126 -12.86 23.09 -13.57
C LEU A 126 -14.00 22.66 -12.66
N ARG A 127 -14.67 21.58 -13.05
CA ARG A 127 -15.88 21.07 -12.41
C ARG A 127 -15.75 19.57 -12.19
N ARG A 128 -16.42 19.01 -11.18
CA ARG A 128 -16.80 17.59 -11.24
C ARG A 128 -17.83 17.45 -12.36
N ALA A 129 -17.73 16.41 -13.20
CA ALA A 129 -18.80 16.09 -14.14
C ALA A 129 -20.01 15.54 -13.38
N THR A 130 -21.06 16.36 -13.21
CA THR A 130 -22.33 15.94 -12.58
C THR A 130 -23.58 16.29 -13.40
N ASP A 131 -23.55 17.33 -14.23
CA ASP A 131 -24.79 17.93 -14.78
C ASP A 131 -24.81 18.19 -16.30
N THR A 132 -23.80 17.74 -17.06
CA THR A 132 -23.77 17.87 -18.54
C THR A 132 -23.80 16.51 -19.25
N ALA A 133 -24.97 15.87 -19.18
CA ALA A 133 -25.57 14.85 -20.06
C ALA A 133 -24.68 13.77 -20.76
N GLU A 134 -25.03 12.50 -20.53
CA GLU A 134 -24.75 11.31 -21.37
C GLU A 134 -23.28 10.92 -21.62
N ILE A 135 -22.35 11.33 -20.76
CA ILE A 135 -21.04 10.68 -20.64
C ILE A 135 -20.95 10.08 -19.23
N GLY A 136 -20.63 8.80 -19.13
CA GLY A 136 -20.71 8.02 -17.89
C GLY A 136 -19.87 8.59 -16.75
N ASP A 137 -20.33 8.34 -15.53
CA ASP A 137 -19.80 8.91 -14.29
C ASP A 137 -18.28 8.72 -14.08
N CYS A 138 -17.73 9.60 -13.24
CA CYS A 138 -16.31 9.79 -12.92
C CYS A 138 -15.53 10.58 -13.98
N GLY A 139 -15.24 11.85 -13.67
CA GLY A 139 -14.19 12.62 -14.34
C GLY A 139 -14.29 14.14 -14.15
N PHE A 140 -13.16 14.83 -14.19
CA PHE A 140 -13.14 16.31 -14.17
C PHE A 140 -13.53 16.86 -15.53
N ALA A 141 -14.28 17.96 -15.55
CA ALA A 141 -14.66 18.67 -16.77
C ALA A 141 -14.01 20.05 -16.79
N MET A 142 -13.32 20.38 -17.90
CA MET A 142 -12.78 21.70 -18.16
C MET A 142 -13.70 22.48 -19.13
N GLN A 143 -13.99 23.75 -18.84
CA GLN A 143 -14.74 24.65 -19.73
C GLN A 143 -14.06 26.02 -19.80
N VAL A 144 -13.78 26.52 -21.00
CA VAL A 144 -13.36 27.92 -21.20
C VAL A 144 -14.59 28.78 -21.52
N LYS A 145 -14.85 29.83 -20.74
CA LYS A 145 -15.91 30.80 -21.07
C LYS A 145 -15.51 31.55 -22.37
N GLU A 146 -16.49 31.76 -23.25
CA GLU A 146 -16.41 32.42 -24.58
C GLU A 146 -15.91 31.59 -25.79
N GLN A 147 -15.18 30.48 -25.62
CA GLN A 147 -14.94 29.49 -26.71
C GLN A 147 -14.75 28.08 -26.13
N THR A 148 -15.71 27.17 -26.35
CA THR A 148 -15.76 25.88 -25.63
C THR A 148 -14.74 24.85 -26.14
N LEU A 149 -13.76 24.51 -25.31
CA LEU A 149 -13.03 23.24 -25.36
C LEU A 149 -13.41 22.44 -24.11
N ALA A 150 -13.99 21.25 -24.31
CA ALA A 150 -14.31 20.32 -23.23
C ALA A 150 -13.32 19.15 -23.23
N VAL A 151 -12.61 18.98 -22.12
CA VAL A 151 -11.77 17.80 -21.85
C VAL A 151 -12.35 17.14 -20.61
N SER A 152 -12.65 15.84 -20.71
CA SER A 152 -13.04 14.99 -19.60
C SER A 152 -12.08 13.81 -19.47
N ALA A 153 -11.75 13.43 -18.23
CA ALA A 153 -10.91 12.28 -17.95
C ALA A 153 -11.30 11.64 -16.61
N PRO A 154 -11.30 10.30 -16.49
CA PRO A 154 -11.83 9.60 -15.32
C PRO A 154 -10.98 9.75 -14.05
N SER A 155 -9.77 10.30 -14.17
CA SER A 155 -8.86 10.54 -13.05
C SER A 155 -7.91 11.71 -13.33
N LEU A 156 -7.20 12.15 -12.29
CA LEU A 156 -6.21 13.23 -12.35
C LEU A 156 -5.03 12.91 -13.28
N ALA A 157 -4.49 11.68 -13.22
CA ALA A 157 -3.46 11.22 -14.17
C ALA A 157 -4.01 11.10 -15.61
N GLY A 158 -5.29 10.71 -15.76
CA GLY A 158 -5.97 10.76 -17.06
C GLY A 158 -6.10 12.18 -17.60
N PHE A 159 -6.29 13.17 -16.72
CA PHE A 159 -6.42 14.57 -17.08
C PHE A 159 -5.10 15.19 -17.57
N ASP A 160 -3.97 14.99 -16.86
CA ASP A 160 -2.66 15.48 -17.34
C ASP A 160 -2.23 14.76 -18.64
N ASN A 161 -2.52 13.46 -18.79
CA ASN A 161 -2.26 12.75 -20.04
C ASN A 161 -3.13 13.24 -21.21
N ALA A 162 -4.43 13.47 -21.00
CA ALA A 162 -5.31 14.06 -22.01
C ALA A 162 -4.84 15.47 -22.42
N PHE A 163 -4.36 16.25 -21.46
CA PHE A 163 -3.77 17.57 -21.70
C PHE A 163 -2.47 17.47 -22.52
N ARG A 164 -1.52 16.62 -22.12
CA ARG A 164 -0.27 16.37 -22.89
C ARG A 164 -0.57 15.91 -24.32
N GLN A 165 -1.55 15.04 -24.52
CA GLN A 165 -1.96 14.54 -25.83
C GLN A 165 -2.55 15.65 -26.72
N LEU A 166 -3.44 16.49 -26.17
CA LEU A 166 -4.00 17.66 -26.86
C LEU A 166 -2.91 18.60 -27.41
N PHE A 167 -1.85 18.82 -26.63
CA PHE A 167 -0.70 19.63 -27.04
C PHE A 167 0.27 18.90 -27.98
N ALA A 168 0.33 17.57 -27.95
CA ALA A 168 1.14 16.75 -28.86
C ALA A 168 0.53 16.67 -30.28
N ASP A 169 -0.80 16.53 -30.37
CA ASP A 169 -1.51 16.37 -31.65
C ASP A 169 -1.69 17.68 -32.44
N GLY A 170 -1.33 18.82 -31.84
CA GLY A 170 -1.20 20.10 -32.55
C GLY A 170 -2.51 20.64 -33.14
N GLY A 171 -3.64 20.40 -32.46
CA GLY A 171 -4.98 20.74 -32.95
C GLY A 171 -5.15 22.22 -33.29
N THR A 172 -5.30 22.52 -34.59
CA THR A 172 -5.64 23.85 -35.11
C THR A 172 -6.99 23.84 -35.83
N GLY A 173 -8.05 24.37 -35.22
CA GLY A 173 -9.34 24.57 -35.89
C GLY A 173 -10.51 24.83 -34.95
N GLU A 174 -11.40 25.74 -35.35
CA GLU A 174 -12.69 25.96 -34.71
C GLU A 174 -13.56 24.69 -34.79
N GLY A 175 -14.31 24.38 -33.73
CA GLY A 175 -15.23 23.23 -33.70
C GLY A 175 -14.58 21.87 -33.44
N LEU A 176 -13.49 21.82 -32.66
CA LEU A 176 -12.86 20.56 -32.27
C LEU A 176 -13.64 19.84 -31.16
N THR A 177 -14.65 19.05 -31.52
CA THR A 177 -15.12 17.97 -30.66
C THR A 177 -14.06 16.86 -30.66
N VAL A 178 -13.38 16.62 -29.54
CA VAL A 178 -12.55 15.42 -29.34
C VAL A 178 -13.49 14.29 -28.92
N PRO A 179 -13.78 13.29 -29.77
CA PRO A 179 -14.65 12.20 -29.37
C PRO A 179 -13.82 11.19 -28.57
N LEU A 180 -13.91 11.28 -27.24
CA LEU A 180 -13.58 10.14 -26.37
C LEU A 180 -14.62 9.05 -26.66
N THR A 181 -14.32 8.27 -27.69
CA THR A 181 -15.27 7.33 -28.26
C THR A 181 -15.42 6.16 -27.31
N TYR A 182 -16.53 6.12 -26.57
CA TYR A 182 -16.96 4.93 -25.86
C TYR A 182 -17.37 3.87 -26.88
N ALA A 183 -16.37 3.19 -27.44
CA ALA A 183 -16.57 2.07 -28.35
C ALA A 183 -17.00 0.85 -27.52
N ALA A 184 -18.30 0.58 -27.51
CA ALA A 184 -18.78 -0.74 -27.13
C ALA A 184 -18.07 -1.80 -28.02
N SER A 185 -17.43 -2.78 -27.38
CA SER A 185 -16.56 -3.82 -27.95
C SER A 185 -15.16 -3.38 -28.39
N GLY A 186 -14.13 -4.03 -27.81
CA GLY A 186 -12.78 -4.14 -28.39
C GLY A 186 -11.70 -3.23 -27.81
N THR A 187 -11.16 -3.61 -26.65
CA THR A 187 -9.82 -3.22 -26.14
C THR A 187 -9.56 -1.72 -25.95
N VAL A 188 -9.66 -1.23 -24.70
CA VAL A 188 -9.28 0.13 -24.34
C VAL A 188 -7.75 0.27 -24.34
N VAL A 189 -7.19 0.84 -25.40
CA VAL A 189 -5.79 1.30 -25.39
C VAL A 189 -5.75 2.70 -24.76
N SER A 190 -5.80 2.71 -23.42
CA SER A 190 -5.24 3.83 -22.67
C SER A 190 -3.71 3.87 -22.91
N GLY A 191 -3.03 4.96 -22.54
CA GLY A 191 -1.56 5.01 -22.58
C GLY A 191 -0.88 3.93 -21.72
N ALA A 192 -1.62 3.30 -20.81
CA ALA A 192 -1.19 2.15 -20.01
C ALA A 192 -1.64 0.81 -20.63
N GLN A 193 -0.78 -0.21 -20.50
CA GLN A 193 -1.07 -1.59 -20.87
C GLN A 193 -2.03 -2.25 -19.87
N TYR A 194 -3.32 -1.95 -20.00
CA TYR A 194 -4.40 -2.67 -19.32
C TYR A 194 -5.11 -3.61 -20.30
N SER A 195 -5.20 -4.90 -19.97
CA SER A 195 -5.96 -5.90 -20.74
C SER A 195 -7.34 -6.21 -20.13
N PHE A 196 -7.88 -5.29 -19.32
CA PHE A 196 -9.20 -5.44 -18.72
C PHE A 196 -10.33 -5.40 -19.75
N ASP A 197 -11.18 -6.43 -19.72
CA ASP A 197 -12.50 -6.45 -20.37
C ASP A 197 -13.34 -5.29 -19.79
N ALA A 198 -13.85 -4.39 -20.64
CA ALA A 198 -14.36 -3.07 -20.21
C ALA A 198 -15.52 -3.13 -19.19
N LYS A 199 -16.25 -4.26 -19.13
CA LYS A 199 -17.32 -4.51 -18.15
C LYS A 199 -16.82 -4.91 -16.76
N ASP A 200 -15.54 -5.30 -16.67
CA ASP A 200 -14.89 -5.83 -15.46
C ASP A 200 -13.91 -4.78 -14.85
N PHE A 201 -13.87 -3.56 -15.39
CA PHE A 201 -13.06 -2.43 -14.92
C PHE A 201 -13.86 -1.56 -13.95
N ASN A 202 -13.28 -1.22 -12.79
CA ASN A 202 -13.90 -0.35 -11.79
C ASN A 202 -13.15 0.99 -11.73
N THR A 203 -13.81 2.07 -12.14
CA THR A 203 -13.26 3.44 -12.07
C THR A 203 -12.93 3.87 -10.64
N GLY A 204 -13.63 3.33 -9.64
CA GLY A 204 -13.35 3.59 -8.22
C GLY A 204 -11.97 3.13 -7.75
N TYR A 205 -11.33 2.18 -8.45
CA TYR A 205 -9.96 1.73 -8.13
C TYR A 205 -8.88 2.54 -8.86
N THR A 206 -9.25 3.62 -9.56
CA THR A 206 -8.29 4.45 -10.27
C THR A 206 -7.77 5.58 -9.38
N ASN A 207 -6.46 5.61 -9.17
CA ASN A 207 -5.73 6.73 -8.53
C ASN A 207 -6.11 7.02 -7.06
N ALA A 208 -6.74 6.07 -6.34
CA ALA A 208 -7.03 6.18 -4.92
C ALA A 208 -6.96 4.79 -4.25
N PRO A 209 -6.25 4.64 -3.10
CA PRO A 209 -5.41 5.66 -2.46
C PRO A 209 -4.12 5.95 -3.25
N PHE A 210 -3.67 5.04 -4.13
CA PHE A 210 -2.35 5.07 -4.77
C PHE A 210 -2.39 5.49 -6.25
N TYR A 211 -1.36 6.20 -6.71
CA TYR A 211 -1.16 6.57 -8.12
C TYR A 211 0.33 6.66 -8.52
N ASN A 212 0.60 6.48 -9.82
CA ASN A 212 1.93 6.65 -10.42
C ASN A 212 1.85 7.30 -11.81
N ASP A 213 2.99 7.76 -12.34
CA ASP A 213 3.08 8.47 -13.64
C ASP A 213 2.55 7.66 -14.84
N LYS A 214 2.64 6.33 -14.77
CA LYS A 214 2.17 5.44 -15.82
C LYS A 214 0.67 5.16 -15.75
N ASN A 215 0.07 5.32 -14.57
CA ASN A 215 -1.27 4.83 -14.23
C ASN A 215 -1.47 3.40 -14.75
N ASP A 216 -0.76 2.43 -14.16
CA ASP A 216 -0.64 1.05 -14.68
C ASP A 216 -1.27 -0.04 -13.81
N SER A 217 -1.12 -1.30 -14.26
CA SER A 217 -1.69 -2.49 -13.59
C SER A 217 -1.29 -2.63 -12.11
N VAL A 218 -0.13 -2.09 -11.71
CA VAL A 218 0.34 -2.12 -10.33
C VAL A 218 -0.50 -1.17 -9.47
N ALA A 219 -0.62 0.11 -9.85
CA ALA A 219 -1.46 1.06 -9.11
C ALA A 219 -2.93 0.58 -9.04
N TYR A 220 -3.47 0.10 -10.17
CA TYR A 220 -4.85 -0.40 -10.20
C TYR A 220 -5.07 -1.62 -9.30
N VAL A 221 -4.18 -2.63 -9.30
CA VAL A 221 -4.38 -3.83 -8.47
C VAL A 221 -4.16 -3.52 -6.98
N CYS A 222 -3.22 -2.64 -6.63
CA CYS A 222 -3.04 -2.17 -5.25
C CYS A 222 -4.30 -1.47 -4.74
N ASN A 223 -4.89 -0.56 -5.53
CA ASN A 223 -6.14 0.10 -5.17
C ASN A 223 -7.32 -0.88 -5.09
N ALA A 224 -7.43 -1.83 -6.02
CA ALA A 224 -8.46 -2.86 -5.99
C ALA A 224 -8.38 -3.70 -4.70
N MET A 225 -7.19 -4.19 -4.35
CA MET A 225 -6.97 -4.93 -3.10
C MET A 225 -7.17 -4.05 -1.87
N TRP A 226 -6.84 -2.75 -1.93
CA TRP A 226 -7.10 -1.82 -0.83
C TRP A 226 -8.59 -1.68 -0.56
N HIS A 227 -9.41 -1.44 -1.58
CA HIS A 227 -10.86 -1.30 -1.40
C HIS A 227 -11.55 -2.62 -1.02
N MET A 228 -11.08 -3.75 -1.57
CA MET A 228 -11.60 -5.09 -1.28
C MET A 228 -11.23 -5.64 0.11
N PHE A 229 -9.99 -5.41 0.56
CA PHE A 229 -9.39 -6.08 1.72
C PHE A 229 -8.78 -5.13 2.77
N GLY A 230 -8.30 -3.96 2.32
CA GLY A 230 -7.75 -2.89 3.16
C GLY A 230 -8.82 -2.16 3.96
N ALA A 231 -9.48 -1.20 3.29
CA ALA A 231 -10.58 -0.39 3.80
C ALA A 231 -11.90 -1.17 3.96
N VAL A 232 -12.11 -2.19 3.11
CA VAL A 232 -13.33 -3.01 3.05
C VAL A 232 -14.57 -2.13 2.77
N ASP A 233 -14.46 -1.28 1.76
CA ASP A 233 -15.42 -0.21 1.40
C ASP A 233 -16.03 -0.36 -0.01
N ASP A 234 -15.61 -1.37 -0.78
CA ASP A 234 -16.11 -1.67 -2.12
C ASP A 234 -17.55 -2.24 -2.18
N GLY A 235 -18.19 -2.39 -1.02
CA GLY A 235 -19.55 -2.91 -0.85
C GLY A 235 -19.68 -4.44 -0.97
N GLN A 236 -18.58 -5.18 -1.10
CA GLN A 236 -18.61 -6.64 -1.22
C GLN A 236 -18.40 -7.38 0.11
N SER A 237 -17.76 -6.74 1.08
CA SER A 237 -17.42 -7.33 2.40
C SER A 237 -16.68 -8.69 2.27
N LEU A 238 -15.68 -8.75 1.37
CA LEU A 238 -14.98 -9.99 1.04
C LEU A 238 -14.16 -10.54 2.23
N VAL A 239 -13.68 -9.68 3.12
CA VAL A 239 -13.00 -10.07 4.36
C VAL A 239 -13.69 -9.42 5.55
N TYR A 240 -13.48 -9.95 6.75
CA TYR A 240 -13.79 -9.25 7.98
C TYR A 240 -13.00 -7.92 8.05
N ARG A 241 -13.51 -6.92 8.78
CA ARG A 241 -12.69 -5.74 9.13
C ARG A 241 -11.59 -6.11 10.14
N PHE A 242 -11.95 -6.97 11.09
CA PHE A 242 -11.12 -7.36 12.22
C PHE A 242 -11.20 -8.87 12.45
N GLY A 243 -10.09 -9.47 12.87
CA GLY A 243 -10.11 -10.77 13.55
C GLY A 243 -10.55 -10.64 15.01
N ASN A 244 -10.64 -11.78 15.69
CA ASN A 244 -11.14 -11.88 17.07
C ASN A 244 -10.04 -12.05 18.14
N GLU A 245 -8.77 -12.01 17.72
CA GLU A 245 -7.58 -12.42 18.47
C GLU A 245 -6.51 -11.32 18.41
N PRO A 246 -5.58 -11.21 19.40
CA PRO A 246 -4.60 -10.13 19.40
C PRO A 246 -3.50 -10.33 18.35
N THR A 247 -3.35 -11.53 17.80
CA THR A 247 -2.52 -11.79 16.61
C THR A 247 -2.87 -10.87 15.45
N TYR A 248 -4.15 -10.54 15.27
CA TYR A 248 -4.54 -9.63 14.18
C TYR A 248 -4.12 -8.18 14.43
N PHE A 249 -3.76 -7.77 15.64
CA PHE A 249 -3.60 -6.35 15.96
C PHE A 249 -2.50 -5.64 15.17
N GLU A 250 -1.30 -6.23 15.07
CA GLU A 250 -0.19 -5.67 14.27
C GLU A 250 -0.60 -5.58 12.79
N TRP A 251 -1.16 -6.65 12.24
CA TRP A 251 -1.64 -6.65 10.86
C TRP A 251 -2.73 -5.61 10.63
N MET A 252 -3.59 -5.34 11.61
CA MET A 252 -4.61 -4.30 11.47
C MET A 252 -4.01 -2.89 11.62
N SER A 253 -3.04 -2.68 12.51
CA SER A 253 -2.39 -1.37 12.67
C SER A 253 -1.52 -1.01 11.46
N GLU A 254 -0.66 -1.93 11.01
CA GLU A 254 0.12 -1.80 9.77
C GLU A 254 -0.83 -1.66 8.56
N LYS A 255 -2.01 -2.29 8.57
CA LYS A 255 -3.00 -2.08 7.49
C LYS A 255 -3.65 -0.69 7.51
N ILE A 256 -4.06 -0.14 8.66
CA ILE A 256 -5.00 1.00 8.70
C ILE A 256 -4.49 2.28 9.36
N MET A 257 -3.42 2.28 10.16
CA MET A 257 -3.03 3.47 10.94
C MET A 257 -2.58 4.64 10.07
N TRP A 258 -1.97 4.36 8.92
CA TRP A 258 -1.64 5.35 7.89
C TRP A 258 -2.86 5.90 7.14
N SER A 259 -4.05 5.29 7.29
CA SER A 259 -5.23 5.58 6.47
C SER A 259 -6.14 6.67 7.05
N GLY A 260 -7.05 7.20 6.24
CA GLY A 260 -7.98 8.25 6.65
C GLY A 260 -9.23 7.80 7.41
N ASP A 261 -9.44 6.50 7.69
CA ASP A 261 -10.65 6.03 8.36
C ASP A 261 -10.52 6.07 9.89
N ALA A 262 -10.81 7.26 10.45
CA ALA A 262 -10.83 7.48 11.89
C ALA A 262 -11.81 6.56 12.65
N ASN A 263 -12.89 6.05 12.04
CA ASN A 263 -13.79 5.11 12.73
C ASN A 263 -13.12 3.73 12.86
N TYR A 264 -12.48 3.27 11.79
CA TYR A 264 -11.75 1.99 11.75
C TYR A 264 -10.55 2.01 12.71
N ILE A 265 -9.78 3.11 12.73
CA ILE A 265 -8.69 3.34 13.69
C ILE A 265 -9.20 3.33 15.13
N ASN A 266 -10.29 4.05 15.43
CA ASN A 266 -10.85 4.08 16.79
C ASN A 266 -11.42 2.73 17.24
N GLU A 267 -11.99 1.92 16.34
CA GLU A 267 -12.43 0.56 16.67
C GLU A 267 -11.23 -0.37 16.96
N LEU A 268 -10.13 -0.26 16.20
CA LEU A 268 -8.89 -0.99 16.47
C LEU A 268 -8.31 -0.61 17.85
N LYS A 269 -8.16 0.69 18.11
CA LYS A 269 -7.67 1.21 19.40
C LYS A 269 -8.54 0.74 20.55
N GLY A 270 -9.86 0.72 20.40
CA GLY A 270 -10.79 0.19 21.39
C GLY A 270 -10.57 -1.30 21.68
N LYS A 271 -10.33 -2.11 20.64
CA LYS A 271 -9.98 -3.54 20.76
C LYS A 271 -8.65 -3.74 21.48
N ILE A 272 -7.58 -3.05 21.07
CA ILE A 272 -6.25 -3.11 21.70
C ILE A 272 -6.33 -2.67 23.18
N GLN A 273 -6.98 -1.54 23.46
CA GLN A 273 -7.11 -0.99 24.80
C GLN A 273 -7.82 -1.97 25.75
N SER A 274 -8.90 -2.61 25.30
CA SER A 274 -9.77 -3.45 26.14
C SER A 274 -9.48 -4.96 26.08
N PHE A 275 -8.43 -5.39 25.38
CA PHE A 275 -8.17 -6.82 25.22
C PHE A 275 -7.66 -7.47 26.52
N PRO A 276 -8.22 -8.60 26.99
CA PRO A 276 -7.83 -9.24 28.24
C PRO A 276 -6.36 -9.65 28.30
N GLN A 277 -5.78 -9.53 29.49
CA GLN A 277 -4.40 -9.90 29.78
C GLN A 277 -4.34 -10.65 31.12
N THR A 278 -3.52 -11.68 31.19
CA THR A 278 -3.32 -12.43 32.44
C THR A 278 -2.35 -11.74 33.41
N GLU A 279 -2.36 -12.19 34.68
CA GLU A 279 -1.52 -11.64 35.77
C GLU A 279 -0.03 -11.49 35.39
N ASN A 280 0.52 -12.49 34.69
CA ASN A 280 1.93 -12.57 34.30
C ASN A 280 2.28 -11.79 33.02
N GLY A 281 1.30 -11.21 32.31
CA GLY A 281 1.50 -10.37 31.12
C GLY A 281 1.13 -10.98 29.77
N TYR A 282 0.86 -12.29 29.68
CA TYR A 282 0.42 -12.88 28.41
C TYR A 282 -0.96 -12.36 28.00
N MET A 283 -1.08 -11.99 26.73
CA MET A 283 -2.32 -11.59 26.09
C MET A 283 -3.14 -12.84 25.79
N TRP A 284 -4.41 -12.86 26.18
CA TRP A 284 -5.29 -14.01 25.93
C TRP A 284 -5.35 -14.35 24.44
N SER A 285 -5.53 -15.63 24.06
CA SER A 285 -5.74 -15.92 22.63
C SER A 285 -7.05 -15.32 22.13
N TRP A 286 -8.14 -15.44 22.91
CA TRP A 286 -9.47 -14.92 22.57
C TRP A 286 -9.96 -13.90 23.59
N SER A 287 -10.84 -12.97 23.19
CA SER A 287 -11.41 -11.95 24.11
C SER A 287 -12.33 -12.51 25.21
N THR A 288 -12.63 -13.81 25.15
CA THR A 288 -13.50 -14.55 26.09
C THR A 288 -12.82 -15.76 26.72
N TYR A 289 -11.65 -16.18 26.23
CA TYR A 289 -10.90 -17.33 26.72
C TYR A 289 -9.39 -17.07 26.63
N PRO A 290 -8.60 -17.38 27.68
CA PRO A 290 -7.15 -17.16 27.67
C PRO A 290 -6.41 -18.06 26.67
N TYR A 291 -7.03 -19.14 26.24
CA TYR A 291 -6.52 -20.12 25.29
C TYR A 291 -7.34 -20.07 23.99
N TRP A 292 -6.76 -20.59 22.90
CA TRP A 292 -7.44 -20.86 21.64
C TRP A 292 -8.18 -22.21 21.76
N GLN A 293 -9.47 -22.27 21.42
CA GLN A 293 -10.32 -23.44 21.68
C GLN A 293 -11.19 -23.88 20.49
N VAL A 294 -10.67 -24.79 19.67
CA VAL A 294 -11.41 -25.33 18.53
C VAL A 294 -11.81 -26.80 18.76
N GLY A 295 -13.08 -26.98 19.12
CA GLY A 295 -13.65 -28.27 19.52
C GLY A 295 -13.21 -28.68 20.93
N ASP A 296 -12.67 -29.89 21.06
CA ASP A 296 -12.07 -30.42 22.29
C ASP A 296 -10.56 -30.09 22.41
N THR A 297 -10.05 -29.21 21.55
CA THR A 297 -8.65 -28.77 21.52
C THR A 297 -8.50 -27.43 22.24
N TYR A 298 -7.45 -27.31 23.06
CA TYR A 298 -7.15 -26.14 23.89
C TYR A 298 -5.63 -25.92 23.88
N CYS A 299 -5.17 -24.77 23.38
CA CYS A 299 -3.74 -24.41 23.36
C CYS A 299 -3.53 -22.91 23.59
N LEU A 300 -2.32 -22.51 23.97
CA LEU A 300 -1.94 -21.11 24.10
C LEU A 300 -1.30 -20.66 22.79
N HIS A 301 -1.77 -19.54 22.26
CA HIS A 301 -1.15 -18.86 21.11
C HIS A 301 -0.38 -17.63 21.62
N TYR A 302 0.96 -17.68 21.55
CA TYR A 302 1.84 -16.68 22.17
C TYR A 302 2.15 -15.51 21.23
N ASP A 303 2.08 -15.74 19.91
CA ASP A 303 2.26 -14.74 18.84
C ASP A 303 1.48 -13.44 19.10
N GLY A 304 0.23 -13.54 19.53
CA GLY A 304 -0.60 -12.40 19.89
C GLY A 304 -0.05 -11.50 21.01
N THR A 305 0.83 -12.00 21.88
CA THR A 305 1.51 -11.18 22.91
C THR A 305 2.62 -10.31 22.31
N PHE A 306 3.32 -10.80 21.29
CA PHE A 306 4.31 -10.02 20.54
C PHE A 306 3.63 -8.97 19.65
N ARG A 307 2.63 -9.40 18.88
CA ARG A 307 1.88 -8.55 17.94
C ARG A 307 1.10 -7.44 18.67
N TYR A 308 0.72 -7.64 19.94
CA TYR A 308 0.17 -6.58 20.80
C TYR A 308 1.14 -5.40 21.00
N ILE A 309 2.43 -5.67 21.25
CA ILE A 309 3.44 -4.63 21.47
C ILE A 309 3.70 -3.86 20.17
N ALA A 310 3.84 -4.57 19.05
CA ALA A 310 3.99 -3.95 17.73
C ALA A 310 2.79 -3.04 17.39
N ALA A 311 1.56 -3.54 17.58
CA ALA A 311 0.35 -2.75 17.33
C ALA A 311 0.23 -1.49 18.19
N VAL A 312 0.69 -1.52 19.44
CA VAL A 312 0.73 -0.32 20.29
C VAL A 312 1.77 0.68 19.77
N TYR A 313 2.94 0.22 19.30
CA TYR A 313 3.94 1.11 18.68
C TYR A 313 3.38 1.78 17.42
N ASP A 314 2.76 1.02 16.51
CA ASP A 314 2.13 1.56 15.30
C ASP A 314 1.08 2.62 15.62
N VAL A 315 0.24 2.40 16.65
CA VAL A 315 -0.76 3.39 17.04
C VAL A 315 -0.09 4.70 17.46
N ILE A 316 0.89 4.65 18.37
CA ILE A 316 1.50 5.88 18.91
C ILE A 316 2.39 6.60 17.90
N SER A 317 3.06 5.88 17.00
CA SER A 317 3.93 6.46 15.98
C SER A 317 3.09 7.19 14.93
N TRP A 318 2.05 6.56 14.39
CA TRP A 318 1.14 7.20 13.41
C TRP A 318 0.28 8.31 14.02
N GLU A 319 -0.13 8.19 15.29
CA GLU A 319 -0.77 9.31 16.01
C GLU A 319 0.23 10.38 16.47
N ASN A 320 1.54 10.17 16.31
CA ASN A 320 2.62 11.04 16.79
C ASN A 320 2.42 11.46 18.27
N SER A 321 1.93 10.53 19.09
CA SER A 321 1.39 10.83 20.42
C SER A 321 1.47 9.64 21.37
N THR A 322 1.96 9.87 22.58
CA THR A 322 1.97 8.85 23.64
C THR A 322 0.67 8.78 24.43
N GLU A 323 -0.37 9.57 24.10
CA GLU A 323 -1.62 9.61 24.87
C GLU A 323 -2.30 8.24 24.97
N PHE A 324 -2.23 7.41 23.91
CA PHE A 324 -2.81 6.07 23.92
C PHE A 324 -2.16 5.14 24.95
N LEU A 325 -0.86 5.31 25.27
CA LEU A 325 -0.17 4.54 26.31
C LEU A 325 -0.80 4.76 27.71
N HIS A 326 -1.44 5.91 27.93
CA HIS A 326 -2.08 6.27 29.19
C HIS A 326 -3.59 5.94 29.22
N ALA A 327 -4.15 5.41 28.12
CA ALA A 327 -5.53 4.98 28.08
C ALA A 327 -5.75 3.78 29.03
N THR A 328 -6.66 3.92 30.00
CA THR A 328 -6.98 2.86 30.95
C THR A 328 -7.93 1.83 30.32
N ASP A 329 -7.63 0.55 30.48
CA ASP A 329 -8.53 -0.53 30.15
C ASP A 329 -9.74 -0.52 31.10
N ASN A 330 -10.91 -0.17 30.54
CA ASN A 330 -12.19 -0.19 31.25
C ASN A 330 -13.08 -1.36 30.78
N GLY A 331 -12.50 -2.30 30.03
CA GLY A 331 -13.15 -3.52 29.59
C GLY A 331 -13.52 -4.44 30.75
N THR A 332 -14.16 -5.54 30.40
CA THR A 332 -14.42 -6.65 31.31
C THR A 332 -14.45 -7.88 30.43
N ALA A 333 -13.48 -8.79 30.59
CA ALA A 333 -13.53 -10.10 29.94
C ALA A 333 -14.88 -10.76 30.21
N GLY A 334 -15.54 -11.20 29.14
CA GLY A 334 -16.81 -11.93 29.23
C GLY A 334 -16.55 -13.43 29.19
N GLY A 335 -17.26 -14.20 30.02
CA GLY A 335 -17.19 -15.67 29.98
C GLY A 335 -16.95 -16.29 31.35
N GLU A 336 -16.51 -17.55 31.32
CA GLU A 336 -16.27 -18.38 32.51
C GLU A 336 -14.98 -18.01 33.25
N TYR A 337 -14.04 -17.31 32.59
CA TYR A 337 -12.68 -17.04 33.07
C TYR A 337 -12.42 -15.56 33.42
N ALA A 338 -13.47 -14.77 33.65
CA ALA A 338 -13.35 -13.31 33.85
C ALA A 338 -12.47 -12.91 35.06
N GLU A 339 -12.25 -13.81 36.01
CA GLU A 339 -11.32 -13.66 37.13
C GLU A 339 -9.84 -13.85 36.78
N LEU A 340 -9.53 -14.37 35.59
CA LEU A 340 -8.16 -14.48 35.06
C LEU A 340 -7.76 -13.24 34.23
N ASP A 341 -8.65 -12.24 34.12
CA ASP A 341 -8.39 -10.98 33.45
C ASP A 341 -7.86 -9.93 34.44
N PHE A 342 -6.59 -9.59 34.26
CA PHE A 342 -5.84 -8.62 35.04
C PHE A 342 -5.57 -7.32 34.26
N SER A 343 -6.08 -7.18 33.03
CA SER A 343 -5.88 -5.94 32.26
C SER A 343 -6.72 -4.78 32.80
N ARG A 344 -7.93 -5.07 33.30
CA ARG A 344 -8.88 -4.06 33.77
C ARG A 344 -8.27 -3.13 34.82
N GLY A 345 -8.33 -1.83 34.56
CA GLY A 345 -7.80 -0.78 35.41
C GLY A 345 -6.32 -0.47 35.18
N ARG A 346 -5.60 -1.26 34.37
CA ARG A 346 -4.25 -0.94 33.89
C ARG A 346 -4.32 0.01 32.70
N THR A 347 -3.29 0.81 32.51
CA THR A 347 -3.01 1.56 31.29
C THR A 347 -2.48 0.64 30.18
N VAL A 348 -2.57 1.09 28.92
CA VAL A 348 -1.93 0.38 27.78
C VAL A 348 -0.43 0.21 28.01
N LEU A 349 0.27 1.18 28.62
CA LEU A 349 1.68 1.05 28.98
C LEU A 349 1.94 -0.09 29.97
N GLU A 350 1.18 -0.16 31.07
CA GLU A 350 1.31 -1.24 32.05
C GLU A 350 0.99 -2.62 31.44
N LYS A 351 0.10 -2.68 30.44
CA LYS A 351 -0.16 -3.90 29.66
C LYS A 351 1.02 -4.25 28.75
N VAL A 352 1.59 -3.30 28.03
CA VAL A 352 2.80 -3.49 27.19
C VAL A 352 3.99 -3.94 28.03
N GLU A 353 4.27 -3.29 29.16
CA GLU A 353 5.37 -3.66 30.04
C GLU A 353 5.16 -5.06 30.65
N ALA A 354 3.93 -5.43 30.99
CA ALA A 354 3.62 -6.80 31.42
C ALA A 354 3.84 -7.82 30.29
N ALA A 355 3.38 -7.54 29.07
CA ALA A 355 3.58 -8.38 27.89
C ALA A 355 5.07 -8.57 27.56
N TRP A 356 5.86 -7.50 27.64
CA TRP A 356 7.31 -7.56 27.46
C TRP A 356 7.98 -8.41 28.54
N ASN A 357 7.60 -8.23 29.82
CA ASN A 357 8.14 -9.06 30.92
C ASN A 357 7.75 -10.54 30.77
N TYR A 358 6.55 -10.86 30.27
CA TYR A 358 6.16 -12.23 29.94
C TYR A 358 7.08 -12.83 28.88
N ILE A 359 7.25 -12.15 27.74
CA ILE A 359 8.14 -12.58 26.66
C ILE A 359 9.57 -12.76 27.19
N TYR A 360 10.08 -11.77 27.92
CA TYR A 360 11.46 -11.70 28.35
C TYR A 360 11.84 -12.72 29.43
N TYR A 361 10.90 -13.14 30.30
CA TYR A 361 11.18 -14.07 31.42
C TYR A 361 10.45 -15.41 31.38
N ARG A 362 9.39 -15.57 30.57
CA ARG A 362 8.57 -16.81 30.48
C ARG A 362 8.64 -17.50 29.12
N LEU A 363 9.02 -16.74 28.09
CA LEU A 363 9.32 -17.28 26.76
C LEU A 363 10.84 -17.31 26.49
N HIS A 364 11.65 -17.15 27.54
CA HIS A 364 13.12 -17.15 27.49
C HIS A 364 13.75 -16.06 26.59
N GLY A 365 13.05 -14.95 26.38
CA GLY A 365 13.53 -13.86 25.53
C GLY A 365 14.86 -13.23 25.99
N GLU A 366 15.22 -13.31 27.27
CA GLU A 366 16.53 -12.89 27.78
C GLU A 366 17.68 -13.76 27.27
N GLU A 367 17.40 -15.02 26.90
CA GLU A 367 18.34 -15.88 26.21
C GLU A 367 18.52 -15.48 24.73
N GLY A 368 17.74 -14.54 24.20
CA GLY A 368 17.88 -14.01 22.84
C GLY A 368 17.29 -14.89 21.74
N LEU A 369 16.44 -15.86 22.08
CA LEU A 369 15.51 -16.55 21.18
C LEU A 369 14.28 -16.94 21.98
N ILE A 370 13.15 -17.14 21.31
CA ILE A 370 11.95 -17.64 21.98
C ILE A 370 12.07 -19.15 22.18
N ARG A 371 11.89 -19.55 23.45
CA ARG A 371 11.84 -20.94 23.85
C ARG A 371 10.60 -21.21 24.68
N LEU A 372 9.72 -22.06 24.15
CA LEU A 372 8.54 -22.53 24.83
C LEU A 372 8.90 -23.68 25.77
N THR A 373 8.57 -23.53 27.04
CA THR A 373 8.86 -24.48 28.12
C THR A 373 7.66 -24.58 29.08
N GLU A 374 7.77 -25.39 30.14
CA GLU A 374 6.73 -25.44 31.18
C GLU A 374 6.47 -24.06 31.83
N ASP A 375 7.50 -23.21 31.94
CA ASP A 375 7.41 -21.84 32.47
C ASP A 375 6.62 -20.87 31.56
N SER A 376 6.44 -21.20 30.29
CA SER A 376 5.59 -20.42 29.37
C SER A 376 4.10 -20.57 29.71
N THR A 377 3.72 -21.60 30.48
CA THR A 377 2.33 -21.91 30.81
C THR A 377 1.89 -21.42 32.20
N PHE A 378 0.59 -21.48 32.45
CA PHE A 378 -0.03 -20.95 33.67
C PHE A 378 -0.20 -22.03 34.72
N LEU A 379 0.69 -22.04 35.71
CA LEU A 379 0.65 -22.99 36.81
C LEU A 379 0.11 -22.35 38.11
N ASN A 380 -0.61 -23.16 38.88
CA ASN A 380 -0.84 -22.95 40.30
C ASN A 380 0.48 -23.18 41.05
N GLU A 381 0.55 -22.78 42.33
CA GLU A 381 1.73 -23.02 43.18
C GLU A 381 2.06 -24.51 43.38
N ASP A 382 1.12 -25.42 43.08
CA ASP A 382 1.29 -26.87 43.13
C ASP A 382 1.73 -27.50 41.80
N GLY A 383 1.99 -26.69 40.76
CA GLY A 383 2.39 -27.14 39.43
C GLY A 383 1.24 -27.64 38.54
N SER A 384 0.00 -27.67 39.02
CA SER A 384 -1.18 -27.93 38.18
C SER A 384 -1.53 -26.71 37.32
N SER A 385 -2.18 -26.89 36.17
CA SER A 385 -2.65 -25.74 35.38
C SER A 385 -3.66 -24.88 36.16
N ARG A 386 -3.56 -23.54 36.03
CA ARG A 386 -4.63 -22.62 36.44
C ARG A 386 -5.92 -22.80 35.61
N PHE A 387 -5.86 -23.46 34.44
CA PHE A 387 -7.01 -23.67 33.57
C PHE A 387 -7.69 -25.03 33.80
N ASP A 388 -9.01 -25.03 34.00
CA ASP A 388 -9.76 -26.18 34.51
C ASP A 388 -9.86 -27.38 33.55
N TYR A 389 -9.79 -27.18 32.23
CA TYR A 389 -9.87 -28.29 31.27
C TYR A 389 -8.70 -29.28 31.39
N VAL A 390 -7.51 -28.81 31.79
CA VAL A 390 -6.34 -29.67 32.05
C VAL A 390 -6.61 -30.60 33.24
N ARG A 391 -7.33 -30.13 34.27
CA ARG A 391 -7.74 -30.97 35.42
C ARG A 391 -8.72 -32.09 35.03
N ALA A 392 -9.48 -31.93 33.94
CA ALA A 392 -10.50 -32.89 33.52
C ALA A 392 -9.99 -34.02 32.60
N THR A 393 -8.90 -33.79 31.85
CA THR A 393 -8.45 -34.71 30.78
C THR A 393 -7.12 -35.43 31.05
N GLY A 394 -6.31 -34.96 32.01
CA GLY A 394 -5.04 -35.61 32.39
C GLY A 394 -3.91 -35.49 31.36
N LYS A 395 -4.05 -34.58 30.37
CA LYS A 395 -2.93 -34.13 29.54
C LYS A 395 -2.09 -33.08 30.28
N THR A 396 -0.84 -32.87 29.89
CA THR A 396 -0.01 -31.79 30.44
C THR A 396 -0.50 -30.42 29.97
N CYS A 397 -0.27 -29.40 30.81
CA CYS A 397 -0.54 -27.99 30.54
C CYS A 397 0.33 -27.39 29.44
N TRP A 398 1.50 -27.97 29.20
CA TRP A 398 2.43 -27.62 28.14
C TRP A 398 2.50 -28.78 27.13
N ASP A 399 2.29 -28.45 25.86
CA ASP A 399 2.44 -29.36 24.72
C ASP A 399 2.91 -28.60 23.46
N ASN A 400 3.58 -27.46 23.60
CA ASN A 400 4.22 -26.74 22.49
C ASN A 400 5.66 -27.23 22.33
N THR A 401 5.82 -28.52 21.99
CA THR A 401 7.10 -29.23 22.07
C THR A 401 7.88 -29.27 20.75
N GLY A 402 7.28 -28.81 19.64
CA GLY A 402 7.83 -28.96 18.29
C GLY A 402 7.62 -30.38 17.69
N LEU A 403 7.11 -31.33 18.48
CA LEU A 403 6.99 -32.72 18.09
C LEU A 403 5.76 -32.99 17.21
N PRO A 404 5.78 -34.07 16.41
CA PRO A 404 4.57 -34.58 15.78
C PRO A 404 3.42 -34.78 16.78
N ARG A 405 2.25 -34.18 16.47
CA ARG A 405 1.03 -34.12 17.29
C ARG A 405 1.05 -33.21 18.51
N SER A 406 2.11 -32.41 18.71
CA SER A 406 2.09 -31.36 19.73
C SER A 406 1.08 -30.26 19.37
N ALA A 407 0.73 -29.42 20.35
CA ALA A 407 -0.12 -28.25 20.11
C ALA A 407 0.59 -27.20 19.25
N SER A 408 -0.18 -26.45 18.44
CA SER A 408 0.29 -25.19 17.85
C SER A 408 0.47 -24.14 18.94
N SER A 409 1.41 -23.22 18.70
CA SER A 409 1.78 -22.13 19.59
C SER A 409 1.43 -20.74 19.03
N ASN A 410 0.88 -20.67 17.82
CA ASN A 410 0.62 -19.43 17.08
C ASN A 410 -0.47 -19.60 16.01
N TYR A 411 -0.78 -18.49 15.30
CA TYR A 411 -1.72 -18.35 14.18
C TYR A 411 -1.83 -19.51 13.19
N TRP A 412 -0.77 -20.30 12.99
CA TRP A 412 -0.79 -21.42 12.06
C TRP A 412 -1.40 -22.69 12.69
N ASP A 413 -2.31 -22.55 13.65
CA ASP A 413 -3.32 -23.46 14.26
C ASP A 413 -3.07 -24.98 14.23
N ASN A 414 -2.85 -25.54 13.04
CA ASN A 414 -2.61 -26.95 12.83
C ASN A 414 -1.12 -27.34 12.86
N LEU A 415 -0.19 -26.41 12.67
CA LEU A 415 1.25 -26.66 12.61
C LEU A 415 1.85 -26.79 14.02
N CYS A 416 2.63 -27.85 14.28
CA CYS A 416 3.15 -28.17 15.61
C CYS A 416 4.40 -27.34 15.98
N PHE A 417 4.30 -26.00 15.89
CA PHE A 417 5.29 -25.05 16.37
C PHE A 417 5.56 -25.21 17.89
N GLY A 418 6.79 -24.94 18.35
CA GLY A 418 7.20 -25.30 19.71
C GLY A 418 8.69 -25.48 20.01
N ASN A 419 9.00 -25.62 21.31
CA ASN A 419 10.34 -25.51 21.91
C ASN A 419 11.10 -24.28 21.41
N LEU A 420 12.17 -24.40 20.61
CA LEU A 420 12.86 -23.24 20.03
C LEU A 420 12.17 -22.87 18.72
N ASP A 421 11.38 -21.80 18.75
CA ASP A 421 10.42 -21.50 17.70
C ASP A 421 10.93 -20.39 16.76
N ALA A 422 10.99 -20.66 15.45
CA ALA A 422 11.50 -19.71 14.48
C ALA A 422 10.46 -18.65 14.07
N TYR A 423 9.16 -18.91 14.23
CA TYR A 423 8.14 -17.91 13.93
C TYR A 423 8.07 -16.90 15.09
N GLU A 424 7.93 -17.39 16.32
CA GLU A 424 7.87 -16.51 17.50
C GLU A 424 9.19 -15.78 17.77
N SER A 425 10.35 -16.39 17.47
CA SER A 425 11.64 -15.67 17.55
C SER A 425 11.76 -14.54 16.51
N ALA A 426 11.04 -14.60 15.39
CA ALA A 426 10.98 -13.52 14.42
C ALA A 426 10.09 -12.38 14.94
N LEU A 427 8.92 -12.71 15.50
CA LEU A 427 8.03 -11.75 16.15
C LEU A 427 8.66 -11.09 17.39
N PHE A 428 9.51 -11.81 18.12
CA PHE A 428 10.28 -11.27 19.23
C PHE A 428 11.26 -10.18 18.80
N TYR A 429 11.91 -10.32 17.66
CA TYR A 429 12.78 -9.29 17.11
C TYR A 429 12.01 -8.00 16.82
N GLU A 430 10.82 -8.11 16.20
CA GLU A 430 9.98 -6.95 15.90
C GLU A 430 9.38 -6.33 17.17
N ALA A 431 8.93 -7.15 18.13
CA ALA A 431 8.49 -6.66 19.45
C ALA A 431 9.61 -5.93 20.21
N ALA A 432 10.87 -6.34 20.04
CA ALA A 432 12.03 -5.62 20.56
C ALA A 432 12.26 -4.27 19.84
N GLN A 433 12.02 -4.18 18.52
CA GLN A 433 12.05 -2.89 17.79
C GLN A 433 10.92 -1.97 18.28
N ALA A 434 9.71 -2.50 18.42
CA ALA A 434 8.55 -1.78 18.93
C ALA A 434 8.80 -1.24 20.35
N MET A 435 9.41 -2.02 21.26
CA MET A 435 9.80 -1.54 22.58
C MET A 435 10.85 -0.42 22.54
N ILE A 436 11.84 -0.50 21.63
CA ILE A 436 12.81 0.59 21.42
C ILE A 436 12.06 1.86 20.96
N GLY A 437 11.10 1.72 20.05
CA GLY A 437 10.26 2.80 19.57
C GLY A 437 9.40 3.45 20.66
N ILE A 438 8.67 2.63 21.43
CA ILE A 438 7.84 3.07 22.57
C ILE A 438 8.67 3.81 23.62
N TYR A 439 9.83 3.28 24.01
CA TYR A 439 10.73 3.94 24.95
C TYR A 439 11.40 5.20 24.38
N GLY A 440 11.63 5.24 23.05
CA GLY A 440 12.07 6.43 22.34
C GLY A 440 11.04 7.57 22.42
N MET A 441 9.76 7.26 22.16
CA MET A 441 8.66 8.25 22.23
C MET A 441 8.35 8.71 23.66
N LEU A 442 8.43 7.82 24.66
CA LEU A 442 8.26 8.18 26.08
C LEU A 442 9.42 9.07 26.59
N GLY A 443 10.64 8.85 26.09
CA GLY A 443 11.81 9.63 26.45
C GLY A 443 12.19 9.52 27.94
N GLY A 444 12.89 10.54 28.44
CA GLY A 444 13.30 10.60 29.85
C GLY A 444 14.12 9.39 30.28
N THR A 445 13.75 8.76 31.40
CA THR A 445 14.44 7.56 31.94
C THR A 445 14.17 6.29 31.13
N TYR A 446 13.20 6.26 30.22
CA TYR A 446 12.97 5.08 29.37
C TYR A 446 14.11 4.87 28.36
N LEU A 447 14.78 5.96 27.96
CA LEU A 447 15.95 5.95 27.07
C LEU A 447 17.12 5.12 27.61
N ASP A 448 17.26 5.00 28.94
CA ASP A 448 18.31 4.21 29.58
C ASP A 448 18.22 2.70 29.26
N ASN A 449 17.04 2.21 28.86
CA ASN A 449 16.80 0.81 28.49
C ASN A 449 17.14 0.51 27.02
N ILE A 450 17.12 1.51 26.14
CA ILE A 450 17.30 1.32 24.69
C ILE A 450 18.61 0.60 24.35
N PRO A 451 19.79 0.94 24.90
CA PRO A 451 21.04 0.25 24.57
C PRO A 451 21.01 -1.26 24.84
N ALA A 452 20.31 -1.70 25.90
CA ALA A 452 20.16 -3.10 26.23
C ALA A 452 19.21 -3.81 25.24
N LEU A 453 18.11 -3.16 24.84
CA LEU A 453 17.19 -3.68 23.83
C LEU A 453 17.83 -3.75 22.43
N THR A 454 18.68 -2.78 22.05
CA THR A 454 19.44 -2.81 20.80
C THR A 454 20.44 -3.97 20.77
N GLU A 455 21.15 -4.21 21.87
CA GLU A 455 22.10 -5.32 22.00
C GLU A 455 21.40 -6.69 22.04
N LEU A 456 20.22 -6.76 22.68
CA LEU A 456 19.34 -7.92 22.62
C LEU A 456 18.89 -8.18 21.18
N SER A 457 18.44 -7.16 20.45
CA SER A 457 18.02 -7.28 19.04
C SER A 457 19.17 -7.78 18.15
N ARG A 458 20.41 -7.32 18.38
CA ARG A 458 21.61 -7.85 17.71
C ARG A 458 21.81 -9.34 18.02
N THR A 459 21.66 -9.71 19.30
CA THR A 459 21.80 -11.11 19.76
C THR A 459 20.73 -12.01 19.15
N VAL A 460 19.46 -11.55 19.08
CA VAL A 460 18.36 -12.28 18.43
C VAL A 460 18.69 -12.56 16.98
N ARG A 461 19.10 -11.53 16.20
CA ARG A 461 19.49 -11.70 14.80
C ARG A 461 20.60 -12.74 14.61
N GLU A 462 21.66 -12.68 15.43
CA GLU A 462 22.78 -13.63 15.33
C GLU A 462 22.39 -15.07 15.72
N LYS A 463 21.57 -15.23 16.77
CA LYS A 463 21.10 -16.54 17.20
C LYS A 463 20.06 -17.14 16.26
N TYR A 464 19.17 -16.32 15.69
CA TYR A 464 18.15 -16.75 14.73
C TYR A 464 18.80 -17.42 13.54
N ASP A 465 19.76 -16.71 12.93
CA ASP A 465 20.50 -17.18 11.76
C ASP A 465 21.30 -18.45 12.07
N SER A 466 21.99 -18.51 13.21
CA SER A 466 22.81 -19.67 13.59
C SER A 466 22.04 -20.88 14.14
N THR A 467 20.76 -20.72 14.49
CA THR A 467 19.91 -21.80 15.03
C THR A 467 18.98 -22.38 13.97
N PHE A 468 18.36 -21.52 13.14
CA PHE A 468 17.28 -21.94 12.24
C PHE A 468 17.68 -22.07 10.78
N TRP A 469 18.83 -21.54 10.35
CA TRP A 469 19.28 -21.70 8.97
C TRP A 469 19.77 -23.12 8.68
N SER A 470 19.25 -23.73 7.60
CA SER A 470 19.70 -25.02 7.10
C SER A 470 20.55 -24.82 5.84
N ASP A 471 21.86 -25.03 5.93
CA ASP A 471 22.76 -25.07 4.75
C ASP A 471 22.42 -26.20 3.77
N ALA A 472 21.75 -27.26 4.24
CA ALA A 472 21.37 -28.40 3.42
C ALA A 472 20.19 -28.10 2.49
N THR A 473 19.22 -27.29 2.94
CA THR A 473 18.02 -26.92 2.16
C THR A 473 18.07 -25.47 1.66
N GLY A 474 18.98 -24.64 2.21
CA GLY A 474 19.17 -23.23 1.85
C GLY A 474 17.98 -22.35 2.22
N ARG A 475 17.38 -22.61 3.40
CA ARG A 475 16.21 -21.93 3.95
C ARG A 475 16.16 -22.07 5.48
N TYR A 476 15.30 -21.31 6.14
CA TYR A 476 15.01 -21.46 7.56
C TYR A 476 14.08 -22.66 7.84
N VAL A 477 14.36 -23.37 8.94
CA VAL A 477 13.53 -24.45 9.52
C VAL A 477 12.49 -23.87 10.48
N ALA A 478 11.40 -24.58 10.73
CA ALA A 478 10.26 -24.11 11.52
C ALA A 478 10.56 -23.97 13.02
N CYS A 479 11.22 -24.98 13.58
CA CYS A 479 11.64 -25.00 14.99
C CYS A 479 12.77 -26.01 15.20
N ILE A 480 13.39 -25.97 16.37
CA ILE A 480 14.15 -27.11 16.91
C ILE A 480 13.26 -27.77 17.99
N ASP A 481 12.86 -29.02 17.77
CA ASP A 481 11.98 -29.76 18.69
C ASP A 481 12.64 -29.99 20.07
N ILE A 482 11.84 -30.43 21.06
CA ILE A 482 12.33 -30.69 22.41
C ILE A 482 13.41 -31.80 22.50
N ASN A 483 13.56 -32.62 21.46
CA ASN A 483 14.61 -33.64 21.36
C ASN A 483 15.90 -33.10 20.69
N GLY A 484 15.89 -31.86 20.19
CA GLY A 484 17.01 -31.23 19.50
C GLY A 484 17.04 -31.43 17.98
N ASN A 485 15.95 -31.88 17.36
CA ASN A 485 15.86 -32.05 15.91
C ASN A 485 15.31 -30.80 15.22
N ALA A 486 15.94 -30.39 14.12
CA ALA A 486 15.38 -29.34 13.25
C ALA A 486 14.17 -29.85 12.45
N VAL A 487 13.10 -29.07 12.39
CA VAL A 487 11.87 -29.40 11.66
C VAL A 487 11.76 -28.54 10.40
N ASP A 488 11.99 -29.13 9.22
CA ASP A 488 11.89 -28.43 7.92
C ASP A 488 10.78 -29.05 7.05
N TYR A 489 9.70 -28.29 6.81
CA TYR A 489 8.66 -28.58 5.81
C TYR A 489 8.65 -27.60 4.63
N GLY A 490 9.66 -26.73 4.52
CA GLY A 490 9.75 -25.70 3.48
C GLY A 490 8.70 -24.61 3.65
N LEU A 491 8.58 -24.07 4.87
CA LEU A 491 7.63 -23.02 5.21
C LEU A 491 8.03 -21.70 4.54
N THR A 492 7.26 -21.25 3.55
CA THR A 492 7.63 -20.08 2.71
C THR A 492 7.41 -18.76 3.45
N PHE A 493 6.26 -18.63 4.12
CA PHE A 493 5.88 -17.44 4.91
C PHE A 493 6.94 -17.08 5.96
N LEU A 494 7.43 -18.09 6.70
CA LEU A 494 8.46 -17.95 7.73
C LEU A 494 9.74 -17.33 7.15
N ASN A 495 10.14 -17.77 5.97
CA ASN A 495 11.32 -17.26 5.28
C ASN A 495 11.10 -15.82 4.78
N PHE A 496 9.89 -15.44 4.36
CA PHE A 496 9.58 -14.07 3.96
C PHE A 496 9.61 -13.10 5.15
N GLU A 497 8.96 -13.48 6.26
CA GLU A 497 8.83 -12.63 7.44
C GLU A 497 10.19 -12.44 8.14
N ALA A 498 10.99 -13.51 8.29
CA ALA A 498 12.38 -13.41 8.75
C ALA A 498 13.23 -12.46 7.88
N LEU A 499 13.06 -12.50 6.56
CA LEU A 499 13.77 -11.60 5.63
C LEU A 499 13.25 -10.14 5.69
N LYS A 500 11.94 -9.89 5.90
CA LYS A 500 11.39 -8.54 6.16
C LYS A 500 12.10 -7.91 7.35
N TYR A 501 12.10 -8.60 8.50
CA TYR A 501 12.76 -8.14 9.72
C TYR A 501 14.30 -8.04 9.60
N GLY A 502 14.90 -8.71 8.60
CA GLY A 502 16.35 -8.67 8.36
C GLY A 502 17.14 -9.64 9.22
N LEU A 503 16.53 -10.79 9.54
CA LEU A 503 17.15 -11.89 10.28
C LEU A 503 18.04 -12.78 9.40
N GLY A 504 18.16 -12.44 8.10
CA GLY A 504 19.06 -13.07 7.15
C GLY A 504 19.82 -12.08 6.27
N ASP A 505 20.94 -12.53 5.71
CA ASP A 505 21.78 -11.76 4.78
C ASP A 505 21.34 -11.90 3.31
N ALA A 506 22.06 -11.20 2.41
CA ALA A 506 21.76 -11.19 0.98
C ALA A 506 21.99 -12.54 0.28
N ASP A 507 22.93 -13.38 0.74
CA ASP A 507 23.19 -14.70 0.16
C ASP A 507 22.07 -15.67 0.57
N LYS A 508 21.63 -15.60 1.84
CA LYS A 508 20.43 -16.33 2.33
C LYS A 508 19.17 -15.90 1.58
N ALA A 509 18.96 -14.59 1.40
CA ALA A 509 17.84 -14.06 0.62
C ALA A 509 17.87 -14.56 -0.84
N ALA A 510 19.04 -14.57 -1.49
CA ALA A 510 19.19 -15.12 -2.84
C ALA A 510 18.92 -16.65 -2.89
N SER A 511 19.33 -17.40 -1.86
CA SER A 511 19.01 -18.83 -1.74
C SER A 511 17.50 -19.06 -1.56
N VAL A 512 16.82 -18.27 -0.74
CA VAL A 512 15.36 -18.34 -0.54
C VAL A 512 14.62 -17.97 -1.83
N PHE A 513 14.87 -16.78 -2.41
CA PHE A 513 14.13 -16.35 -3.59
C PHE A 513 14.41 -17.21 -4.82
N SER A 514 15.62 -17.75 -5.00
CA SER A 514 15.87 -18.70 -6.10
C SER A 514 15.00 -19.97 -6.00
N TRP A 515 14.72 -20.45 -4.78
CA TRP A 515 13.79 -21.57 -4.51
C TRP A 515 12.33 -21.18 -4.74
N ILE A 516 11.90 -20.02 -4.21
CA ILE A 516 10.53 -19.51 -4.35
C ILE A 516 10.18 -19.21 -5.82
N ASP A 517 11.09 -18.58 -6.57
CA ASP A 517 10.90 -18.28 -7.99
C ASP A 517 11.03 -19.52 -8.89
N GLY A 518 11.43 -20.67 -8.32
CA GLY A 518 11.51 -21.96 -8.99
C GLY A 518 12.76 -22.17 -9.84
N THR A 519 13.77 -21.30 -9.71
CA THR A 519 15.06 -21.41 -10.42
C THR A 519 16.01 -22.40 -9.73
N ARG A 520 15.83 -22.60 -8.42
CA ARG A 520 16.43 -23.63 -7.58
C ARG A 520 15.36 -24.62 -7.14
N ILE A 521 15.72 -25.89 -7.01
CA ILE A 521 14.89 -26.92 -6.36
C ILE A 521 15.58 -27.37 -5.07
N VAL A 522 14.77 -27.76 -4.09
CA VAL A 522 15.24 -28.47 -2.89
C VAL A 522 14.94 -29.96 -3.11
N GLU A 523 15.95 -30.82 -2.93
CA GLU A 523 15.75 -32.26 -3.09
C GLU A 523 14.87 -32.81 -1.96
N GLY A 524 13.88 -33.64 -2.31
CA GLY A 524 12.91 -34.20 -1.37
C GLY A 524 11.60 -33.41 -1.21
N ASP A 525 11.58 -32.11 -1.54
CA ASP A 525 10.35 -31.31 -1.54
C ASP A 525 9.28 -31.91 -2.47
N THR A 526 8.02 -31.84 -2.04
CA THR A 526 6.88 -32.38 -2.80
C THR A 526 6.46 -31.46 -3.95
N ARG A 527 6.63 -30.14 -3.77
CA ARG A 527 6.36 -29.11 -4.78
C ARG A 527 7.65 -28.32 -5.03
N THR A 528 8.10 -28.29 -6.27
CA THR A 528 9.41 -27.74 -6.66
C THR A 528 9.31 -26.90 -7.93
N GLY A 529 10.33 -26.09 -8.20
CA GLY A 529 10.38 -25.26 -9.39
C GLY A 529 9.23 -24.24 -9.43
N ALA A 530 8.76 -23.90 -10.63
CA ALA A 530 7.71 -22.91 -10.82
C ALA A 530 6.36 -23.26 -10.16
N ASP A 531 6.14 -24.52 -9.76
CA ASP A 531 4.90 -24.93 -9.07
C ASP A 531 4.75 -24.32 -7.66
N VAL A 532 5.85 -23.90 -7.02
CA VAL A 532 5.86 -23.26 -5.69
C VAL A 532 4.96 -22.01 -5.64
N MET A 533 4.98 -21.21 -6.72
CA MET A 533 4.17 -19.99 -6.89
C MET A 533 2.96 -20.19 -7.83
N SER A 534 2.75 -21.40 -8.39
CA SER A 534 1.75 -21.60 -9.44
C SER A 534 0.32 -21.61 -8.91
N TYR A 535 -0.43 -20.57 -9.25
CA TYR A 535 -1.86 -20.49 -8.99
C TYR A 535 -2.64 -21.50 -9.86
N LEU A 536 -2.17 -21.79 -11.09
CA LEU A 536 -2.78 -22.81 -11.94
C LEU A 536 -2.73 -24.21 -11.32
N THR A 537 -1.64 -24.58 -10.66
CA THR A 537 -1.53 -25.90 -10.01
C THR A 537 -2.53 -26.09 -8.87
N LEU A 538 -2.92 -25.00 -8.19
CA LEU A 538 -4.03 -25.01 -7.22
C LEU A 538 -5.39 -25.09 -7.92
N MET A 539 -5.65 -24.20 -8.88
CA MET A 539 -6.91 -24.20 -9.65
C MET A 539 -7.20 -25.51 -10.38
N ARG A 540 -6.16 -26.27 -10.77
CA ARG A 540 -6.30 -27.61 -11.38
C ARG A 540 -6.96 -28.61 -10.44
N LYS A 541 -6.74 -28.50 -9.13
CA LYS A 541 -7.39 -29.34 -8.12
C LYS A 541 -8.86 -28.95 -7.91
N THR A 542 -9.15 -27.65 -7.84
CA THR A 542 -10.52 -27.12 -7.63
C THR A 542 -11.38 -27.16 -8.89
N GLY A 543 -10.78 -27.37 -10.05
CA GLY A 543 -11.46 -27.32 -11.35
C GLY A 543 -11.76 -25.90 -11.85
N GLN A 544 -11.44 -24.86 -11.07
CA GLN A 544 -11.69 -23.44 -11.42
C GLN A 544 -11.04 -23.04 -12.75
N TRP A 545 -9.90 -23.64 -13.12
CA TRP A 545 -9.20 -23.41 -14.40
C TRP A 545 -10.10 -23.56 -15.64
N ARG A 546 -11.19 -24.35 -15.57
CA ARG A 546 -12.14 -24.52 -16.67
C ARG A 546 -12.92 -23.25 -17.02
N ARG A 547 -12.85 -22.21 -16.19
CA ARG A 547 -13.48 -20.90 -16.40
C ARG A 547 -12.55 -19.88 -17.07
N MET A 548 -11.31 -20.25 -17.33
CA MET A 548 -10.35 -19.41 -18.05
C MET A 548 -10.88 -19.02 -19.43
N LYS A 549 -11.13 -17.71 -19.63
CA LYS A 549 -11.42 -17.14 -20.97
C LYS A 549 -10.28 -17.44 -21.96
N ALA A 550 -9.03 -17.43 -21.46
CA ALA A 550 -7.83 -17.88 -22.13
C ALA A 550 -6.93 -18.62 -21.13
N PHE A 551 -6.30 -19.72 -21.54
CA PHE A 551 -5.41 -20.50 -20.69
C PHE A 551 -4.06 -19.79 -20.51
N ASP A 552 -3.73 -19.40 -19.27
CA ASP A 552 -2.42 -18.86 -18.89
C ASP A 552 -1.74 -19.85 -17.91
N PRO A 553 -0.62 -20.51 -18.29
CA PRO A 553 0.11 -21.41 -17.43
C PRO A 553 0.95 -20.72 -16.35
N ASP A 554 1.22 -19.42 -16.50
CA ASP A 554 2.19 -18.66 -15.70
C ASP A 554 1.54 -17.79 -14.62
N LEU A 555 0.24 -18.02 -14.33
CA LEU A 555 -0.47 -17.34 -13.25
C LEU A 555 0.16 -17.63 -11.88
N ARG A 556 0.60 -16.57 -11.20
CA ARG A 556 1.25 -16.58 -9.89
C ARG A 556 0.54 -15.60 -8.96
N LEU A 557 0.08 -16.11 -7.82
CA LEU A 557 -0.61 -15.31 -6.79
C LEU A 557 0.27 -15.19 -5.54
N ALA A 558 0.33 -16.27 -4.77
CA ALA A 558 1.13 -16.43 -3.56
C ALA A 558 1.97 -17.72 -3.63
N ALA A 559 2.99 -17.80 -2.79
CA ALA A 559 3.70 -19.06 -2.55
C ALA A 559 2.79 -20.05 -1.81
N VAL A 560 2.98 -21.35 -1.99
CA VAL A 560 2.39 -22.31 -1.06
C VAL A 560 2.94 -22.14 0.34
N THR A 561 2.13 -22.38 1.37
CA THR A 561 2.58 -22.34 2.78
C THR A 561 3.80 -23.23 3.01
N ASN A 562 3.78 -24.45 2.49
CA ASN A 562 4.83 -25.45 2.63
C ASN A 562 5.09 -26.21 1.31
N THR A 563 6.36 -26.46 0.98
CA THR A 563 6.75 -27.21 -0.23
C THR A 563 6.94 -28.71 0.00
N LEU A 564 7.23 -29.14 1.24
CA LEU A 564 7.27 -30.56 1.62
C LEU A 564 5.95 -30.96 2.28
N ALA A 565 5.33 -32.05 1.80
CA ALA A 565 4.07 -32.54 2.32
C ALA A 565 4.20 -33.07 3.76
N ILE A 566 3.43 -32.47 4.67
CA ILE A 566 3.35 -32.88 6.08
C ILE A 566 2.80 -34.32 6.23
N ASN A 567 1.94 -34.75 5.30
CA ASN A 567 1.23 -36.03 5.33
C ASN A 567 1.82 -37.12 4.39
N ASN A 568 3.15 -37.31 4.43
CA ASN A 568 3.85 -38.30 3.62
C ASN A 568 3.52 -39.78 4.00
N GLU A 569 4.01 -40.75 3.22
CA GLU A 569 3.69 -42.18 3.43
C GLU A 569 4.27 -42.77 4.72
N GLU A 570 5.39 -42.24 5.21
CA GLU A 570 6.01 -42.64 6.48
C GLU A 570 5.18 -42.15 7.66
N ASN A 571 4.86 -40.86 7.69
CA ASN A 571 3.97 -40.23 8.67
C ASN A 571 2.59 -40.92 8.71
N ARG A 572 2.10 -41.43 7.56
CA ARG A 572 0.87 -42.23 7.48
C ARG A 572 0.99 -43.62 8.12
N LYS A 573 2.17 -44.23 8.13
CA LYS A 573 2.44 -45.54 8.76
C LYS A 573 2.70 -45.42 10.26
N THR A 574 3.39 -44.37 10.68
CA THR A 574 3.75 -44.14 12.09
C THR A 574 2.64 -43.44 12.87
N GLY A 575 1.77 -42.68 12.20
CA GLY A 575 0.78 -41.78 12.83
C GLY A 575 1.40 -40.48 13.37
N GLN A 576 2.73 -40.36 13.30
CA GLN A 576 3.49 -39.18 13.69
C GLN A 576 3.43 -38.18 12.53
N VAL A 577 2.62 -37.14 12.70
CA VAL A 577 2.46 -36.04 11.75
C VAL A 577 2.76 -34.75 12.50
N TRP A 578 3.52 -33.84 11.89
CA TRP A 578 3.67 -32.46 12.37
C TRP A 578 2.40 -31.66 12.06
N TRP A 579 1.29 -32.13 12.64
CA TRP A 579 -0.06 -31.62 12.48
C TRP A 579 -0.90 -31.92 13.73
N HIS A 580 -1.31 -30.86 14.42
CA HIS A 580 -2.09 -30.85 15.64
C HIS A 580 -3.50 -31.46 15.42
N GLY A 581 -4.21 -31.00 14.38
CA GLY A 581 -5.52 -31.49 13.96
C GLY A 581 -6.73 -31.08 14.83
N PRO A 582 -6.86 -29.80 15.23
CA PRO A 582 -8.04 -29.27 15.92
C PRO A 582 -9.36 -29.57 15.18
N ALA A 583 -10.46 -29.71 15.94
CA ALA A 583 -11.81 -30.08 15.46
C ALA A 583 -11.91 -31.21 14.41
N GLY A 584 -10.92 -32.11 14.31
CA GLY A 584 -10.91 -33.19 13.33
C GLY A 584 -10.45 -32.80 11.92
N ILE A 585 -9.70 -31.70 11.78
CA ILE A 585 -9.01 -31.34 10.54
C ILE A 585 -7.90 -32.38 10.27
N ASP A 586 -8.19 -33.37 9.42
CA ASP A 586 -7.35 -34.55 9.21
C ASP A 586 -6.30 -34.33 8.11
N PRO A 587 -4.99 -34.39 8.41
CA PRO A 587 -3.93 -34.23 7.42
C PRO A 587 -3.87 -35.38 6.41
N PHE A 588 -4.60 -36.48 6.60
CA PHE A 588 -4.74 -37.56 5.62
C PHE A 588 -6.07 -37.54 4.85
N GLY A 589 -6.94 -36.56 5.15
CA GLY A 589 -8.30 -36.41 4.65
C GLY A 589 -8.54 -34.99 4.16
N SER A 590 -9.29 -34.19 4.94
CA SER A 590 -9.67 -32.81 4.59
C SER A 590 -8.48 -31.87 4.43
N ALA A 591 -7.38 -32.09 5.16
CA ALA A 591 -6.16 -31.29 5.11
C ALA A 591 -4.94 -32.01 4.52
N ALA A 592 -5.16 -32.95 3.60
CA ALA A 592 -4.08 -33.55 2.82
C ALA A 592 -3.34 -32.52 1.92
N TYR A 593 -2.07 -32.79 1.57
CA TYR A 593 -1.22 -31.85 0.84
C TYR A 593 -1.87 -31.27 -0.44
N GLY A 594 -2.00 -29.94 -0.45
CA GLY A 594 -2.72 -29.14 -1.42
C GLY A 594 -4.24 -29.34 -1.37
N ALA A 595 -4.82 -29.55 -0.20
CA ALA A 595 -6.26 -29.46 0.06
C ALA A 595 -6.60 -28.42 1.15
N HIS A 596 -5.59 -27.88 1.86
CA HIS A 596 -5.71 -26.88 2.92
C HIS A 596 -4.64 -25.81 2.77
N CYS A 597 -4.93 -24.58 3.19
CA CYS A 597 -4.09 -23.39 3.07
C CYS A 597 -2.75 -23.63 3.75
N GLU A 598 -2.78 -24.16 4.97
CA GLU A 598 -1.59 -24.48 5.78
C GLU A 598 -0.80 -25.72 5.31
N ASN A 599 -1.38 -26.55 4.44
CA ASN A 599 -0.73 -27.76 3.93
C ASN A 599 -0.86 -27.84 2.41
N GLY A 600 -0.02 -27.10 1.69
CA GLY A 600 0.15 -27.10 0.24
C GLY A 600 -0.83 -26.21 -0.55
N GLY A 601 -1.70 -25.49 0.14
CA GLY A 601 -2.40 -24.28 -0.33
C GLY A 601 -1.62 -23.02 0.04
N TYR A 602 -2.30 -21.89 0.21
CA TYR A 602 -1.71 -20.63 0.68
C TYR A 602 -2.66 -19.85 1.60
N ILE A 603 -2.11 -18.98 2.45
CA ILE A 603 -2.78 -17.78 2.96
C ILE A 603 -2.17 -16.57 2.22
N PHE A 604 -2.90 -15.47 2.03
CA PHE A 604 -2.50 -14.40 1.12
C PHE A 604 -1.58 -13.34 1.73
N TYR A 605 -1.69 -13.05 3.03
CA TYR A 605 -0.87 -12.02 3.70
C TYR A 605 0.66 -12.23 3.61
N PRO A 606 1.22 -13.46 3.54
CA PRO A 606 2.67 -13.64 3.37
C PRO A 606 3.22 -12.99 2.08
N VAL A 607 2.36 -12.62 1.12
CA VAL A 607 2.73 -11.83 -0.05
C VAL A 607 3.17 -10.41 0.35
N PHE A 608 2.65 -9.81 1.43
CA PHE A 608 3.18 -8.54 1.97
C PHE A 608 4.65 -8.71 2.39
N TYR A 609 4.93 -9.70 3.24
CA TYR A 609 6.29 -10.01 3.67
C TYR A 609 7.19 -10.43 2.49
N GLU A 610 6.65 -11.15 1.48
CA GLU A 610 7.35 -11.46 0.22
C GLU A 610 7.79 -10.17 -0.49
N LEU A 611 6.86 -9.22 -0.70
CA LEU A 611 7.11 -7.96 -1.41
C LEU A 611 8.11 -7.08 -0.66
N MET A 612 7.98 -6.94 0.66
CA MET A 612 8.89 -6.15 1.50
C MET A 612 10.31 -6.77 1.54
N ALA A 613 10.42 -8.09 1.64
CA ALA A 613 11.70 -8.78 1.54
C ALA A 613 12.30 -8.65 0.13
N ARG A 614 11.52 -8.80 -0.94
CA ARG A 614 12.01 -8.57 -2.31
C ARG A 614 12.50 -7.15 -2.52
N LEU A 615 11.81 -6.15 -1.97
CA LEU A 615 12.28 -4.78 -2.04
C LEU A 615 13.69 -4.64 -1.44
N LYS A 616 13.88 -5.18 -0.24
CA LYS A 616 15.12 -5.12 0.55
C LYS A 616 16.31 -5.82 -0.11
N TYR A 617 16.10 -6.94 -0.81
CA TYR A 617 17.20 -7.76 -1.38
C TYR A 617 17.25 -7.82 -2.91
N GLN A 618 16.21 -7.39 -3.62
CA GLN A 618 16.11 -7.43 -5.09
C GLN A 618 15.72 -6.07 -5.72
N GLY A 619 15.23 -5.11 -4.93
CA GLY A 619 14.84 -3.77 -5.39
C GLY A 619 13.42 -3.67 -5.97
N ALA A 620 13.00 -2.44 -6.30
CA ALA A 620 11.62 -2.12 -6.65
C ALA A 620 11.09 -2.84 -7.91
N GLN A 621 11.95 -3.18 -8.88
CA GLN A 621 11.53 -3.92 -10.07
C GLN A 621 10.93 -5.29 -9.72
N ALA A 622 11.50 -6.00 -8.75
CA ALA A 622 10.99 -7.28 -8.29
C ALA A 622 9.59 -7.15 -7.66
N VAL A 623 9.34 -6.05 -6.93
CA VAL A 623 8.04 -5.73 -6.34
C VAL A 623 7.00 -5.42 -7.44
N THR A 624 7.35 -4.58 -8.41
CA THR A 624 6.42 -4.25 -9.52
C THR A 624 6.12 -5.45 -10.41
N ASP A 625 7.11 -6.33 -10.65
CA ASP A 625 6.91 -7.56 -11.42
C ASP A 625 5.97 -8.54 -10.69
N ARG A 626 6.07 -8.62 -9.36
CA ARG A 626 5.16 -9.43 -8.54
C ARG A 626 3.75 -8.85 -8.49
N TYR A 627 3.58 -7.53 -8.34
CA TYR A 627 2.26 -6.90 -8.49
C TYR A 627 1.66 -7.09 -9.88
N ALA A 628 2.45 -7.02 -10.95
CA ALA A 628 1.98 -7.29 -12.31
C ALA A 628 1.50 -8.75 -12.49
N GLN A 629 2.14 -9.72 -11.81
CA GLN A 629 1.67 -11.11 -11.76
C GLN A 629 0.35 -11.24 -10.99
N ILE A 630 0.20 -10.56 -9.84
CA ILE A 630 -1.06 -10.52 -9.08
C ILE A 630 -2.17 -9.85 -9.90
N ALA A 631 -1.86 -8.80 -10.67
CA ALA A 631 -2.79 -8.14 -11.57
C ALA A 631 -3.36 -9.07 -12.65
N ARG A 632 -2.55 -10.00 -13.19
CA ARG A 632 -3.03 -11.05 -14.12
C ARG A 632 -4.00 -12.03 -13.45
N VAL A 633 -3.77 -12.36 -12.19
CA VAL A 633 -4.71 -13.19 -11.41
C VAL A 633 -6.00 -12.42 -11.13
N TYR A 634 -5.91 -11.13 -10.82
CA TYR A 634 -7.07 -10.24 -10.73
C TYR A 634 -7.83 -10.12 -12.06
N GLU A 635 -7.15 -10.06 -13.22
CA GLU A 635 -7.78 -10.13 -14.55
C GLU A 635 -8.58 -11.43 -14.75
N PHE A 636 -8.09 -12.56 -14.24
CA PHE A 636 -8.71 -13.86 -14.39
C PHE A 636 -9.99 -14.03 -13.54
N HIS A 637 -9.95 -13.73 -12.24
CA HIS A 637 -11.08 -13.99 -11.32
C HIS A 637 -11.34 -12.91 -10.24
N ARG A 638 -10.74 -11.72 -10.39
CA ARG A 638 -10.93 -10.57 -9.49
C ARG A 638 -10.51 -10.81 -8.04
N LEU A 639 -9.56 -11.72 -7.80
CA LEU A 639 -9.09 -12.12 -6.46
C LEU A 639 -10.23 -12.55 -5.52
N LYS A 640 -11.28 -13.19 -6.07
CA LYS A 640 -12.35 -13.82 -5.27
C LYS A 640 -12.17 -15.33 -5.38
N SER A 641 -11.81 -16.00 -4.29
CA SER A 641 -11.95 -17.46 -4.24
C SER A 641 -13.45 -17.80 -4.38
N ASP A 642 -13.79 -18.79 -5.19
CA ASP A 642 -15.19 -19.04 -5.52
C ASP A 642 -15.86 -20.01 -4.54
N ASP A 643 -16.48 -19.43 -3.50
CA ASP A 643 -17.34 -20.14 -2.55
C ASP A 643 -18.62 -20.70 -3.20
N THR A 644 -18.94 -20.33 -4.45
CA THR A 644 -20.16 -20.77 -5.15
C THR A 644 -19.98 -22.07 -5.96
N VAL A 645 -18.81 -22.71 -5.98
CA VAL A 645 -18.64 -24.04 -6.58
C VAL A 645 -19.04 -25.13 -5.57
N PRO A 646 -20.00 -26.01 -5.87
CA PRO A 646 -20.17 -27.24 -5.09
C PRO A 646 -18.93 -28.12 -5.24
N GLY A 647 -18.08 -28.15 -4.21
CA GLY A 647 -16.77 -28.78 -4.24
C GLY A 647 -15.60 -27.87 -4.62
N SER A 648 -15.74 -26.54 -4.55
CA SER A 648 -14.54 -25.74 -4.24
C SER A 648 -13.99 -26.19 -2.89
N THR A 649 -12.68 -26.12 -2.78
CA THR A 649 -11.95 -26.57 -1.60
C THR A 649 -12.10 -25.54 -0.49
N ASN A 650 -13.11 -25.73 0.36
CA ASN A 650 -13.15 -25.12 1.69
C ASN A 650 -11.73 -25.21 2.29
N TRP A 651 -11.13 -24.07 2.60
CA TRP A 651 -9.79 -23.93 3.18
C TRP A 651 -8.56 -24.08 2.29
N LEU A 652 -8.58 -24.26 0.96
CA LEU A 652 -7.32 -24.28 0.17
C LEU A 652 -6.68 -22.88 -0.01
N GLU A 653 -7.53 -21.85 -0.04
CA GLU A 653 -7.20 -20.46 -0.38
C GLU A 653 -7.56 -19.56 0.82
N GLY A 654 -6.57 -19.16 1.63
CA GLY A 654 -6.75 -18.19 2.71
C GLY A 654 -6.68 -16.76 2.19
N LEU A 655 -7.77 -16.27 1.59
CA LEU A 655 -7.82 -14.98 0.88
C LEU A 655 -9.06 -14.14 1.25
N ILE A 656 -10.21 -14.78 1.45
CA ILE A 656 -11.50 -14.11 1.74
C ILE A 656 -12.16 -14.74 2.97
N GLY A 657 -13.12 -14.05 3.57
CA GLY A 657 -13.80 -14.47 4.80
C GLY A 657 -13.06 -13.96 6.02
N GLU A 658 -12.48 -14.87 6.80
CA GLU A 658 -11.88 -14.55 8.10
C GLU A 658 -10.44 -14.00 8.07
N PHE A 659 -9.94 -13.64 6.87
CA PHE A 659 -8.56 -13.22 6.60
C PHE A 659 -8.43 -11.68 6.36
N PRO A 660 -8.73 -10.80 7.34
CA PRO A 660 -8.64 -9.35 7.21
C PRO A 660 -7.22 -8.85 6.87
N GLU A 661 -6.20 -9.65 7.16
CA GLU A 661 -4.77 -9.38 6.93
C GLU A 661 -4.36 -9.55 5.45
N SER A 662 -5.24 -10.10 4.60
CA SER A 662 -5.15 -9.97 3.13
C SER A 662 -5.04 -8.51 2.66
N GLY A 663 -5.53 -7.56 3.46
CA GLY A 663 -5.41 -6.12 3.22
C GLY A 663 -4.01 -5.52 3.43
N LEU A 664 -3.02 -6.28 3.93
CA LEU A 664 -1.61 -5.85 3.98
C LEU A 664 -0.94 -5.84 2.61
N VAL A 665 -1.29 -6.77 1.71
CA VAL A 665 -0.64 -6.90 0.39
C VAL A 665 -0.61 -5.58 -0.44
N PRO A 666 -1.65 -4.74 -0.46
CA PRO A 666 -1.58 -3.42 -1.11
C PRO A 666 -0.74 -2.37 -0.36
N THR A 667 -0.49 -2.50 0.95
CA THR A 667 0.23 -1.46 1.73
C THR A 667 1.74 -1.45 1.47
N ALA A 668 2.33 -2.51 0.91
CA ALA A 668 3.71 -2.50 0.41
C ALA A 668 3.94 -1.48 -0.74
N TYR A 669 2.88 -0.88 -1.30
CA TYR A 669 2.99 0.31 -2.15
C TYR A 669 3.47 1.54 -1.35
N ILE A 670 2.85 1.83 -0.21
CA ILE A 670 3.18 3.00 0.64
C ILE A 670 4.39 2.72 1.55
N TYR A 671 4.41 1.59 2.26
CA TYR A 671 5.54 1.23 3.13
C TYR A 671 6.81 0.83 2.38
N GLY A 672 6.64 0.27 1.17
CA GLY A 672 7.74 -0.25 0.37
C GLY A 672 8.20 0.72 -0.72
N LEU A 673 7.39 0.88 -1.78
CA LEU A 673 7.82 1.61 -2.97
C LEU A 673 8.03 3.11 -2.69
N MET A 674 7.10 3.74 -1.97
CA MET A 674 7.24 5.12 -1.47
C MET A 674 8.09 5.21 -0.19
N GLY A 675 8.13 4.15 0.61
CA GLY A 675 8.95 4.08 1.83
C GLY A 675 8.46 5.03 2.93
N VAL A 676 7.15 5.23 3.06
CA VAL A 676 6.55 6.06 4.11
C VAL A 676 6.39 5.24 5.38
N SER A 677 7.00 5.67 6.49
CA SER A 677 6.80 5.10 7.83
C SER A 677 6.68 6.18 8.90
N ALA A 678 6.05 5.86 10.03
CA ALA A 678 5.97 6.74 11.18
C ALA A 678 6.97 6.25 12.25
N GLU A 679 7.87 7.14 12.69
CA GLU A 679 8.95 6.81 13.62
C GLU A 679 9.02 7.80 14.79
N THR A 680 9.86 7.49 15.77
CA THR A 680 10.03 8.27 17.01
C THR A 680 10.40 9.75 16.83
N ASP A 681 10.99 10.14 15.69
CA ASP A 681 11.41 11.51 15.38
C ASP A 681 10.60 12.20 14.26
N GLY A 682 9.65 11.52 13.60
CA GLY A 682 8.80 12.12 12.57
C GLY A 682 8.13 11.12 11.61
N LEU A 683 7.52 11.66 10.56
CA LEU A 683 7.12 10.91 9.37
C LEU A 683 8.36 10.74 8.48
N HIS A 684 8.78 9.50 8.26
CA HIS A 684 9.88 9.15 7.36
C HIS A 684 9.36 8.88 5.95
N ILE A 685 10.13 9.26 4.95
CA ILE A 685 9.86 8.96 3.52
C ILE A 685 11.20 8.56 2.87
N VAL A 686 11.32 7.30 2.47
CA VAL A 686 12.55 6.69 1.93
C VAL A 686 12.25 6.03 0.56
N PRO A 687 12.23 6.80 -0.54
CA PRO A 687 11.67 6.33 -1.81
C PRO A 687 12.53 5.25 -2.46
N ALA A 688 11.93 4.08 -2.73
CA ALA A 688 12.61 2.96 -3.37
C ALA A 688 12.29 2.82 -4.87
N PHE A 689 11.27 3.50 -5.38
CA PHE A 689 10.74 3.32 -6.74
C PHE A 689 11.59 3.90 -7.88
N ASN A 690 12.73 4.52 -7.58
CA ASN A 690 13.46 5.43 -8.48
C ASN A 690 14.03 4.82 -9.77
N ASP A 691 13.95 3.50 -9.95
CA ASP A 691 14.29 2.83 -11.21
C ASP A 691 13.04 2.48 -12.04
N VAL A 692 11.87 2.35 -11.42
CA VAL A 692 10.64 1.86 -12.05
C VAL A 692 9.65 2.96 -12.47
N TYR A 693 9.50 4.06 -11.71
CA TYR A 693 8.55 5.14 -11.99
C TYR A 693 9.23 6.52 -12.03
N GLU A 694 8.59 7.51 -12.67
CA GLU A 694 9.00 8.92 -12.57
C GLU A 694 8.35 9.62 -11.38
N THR A 695 7.08 9.30 -11.10
CA THR A 695 6.27 9.89 -10.03
C THR A 695 5.44 8.80 -9.37
N MET A 696 5.37 8.81 -8.04
CA MET A 696 4.44 8.00 -7.25
C MET A 696 3.81 8.86 -6.17
N GLY A 697 2.62 8.49 -5.71
CA GLY A 697 1.99 9.18 -4.61
C GLY A 697 0.83 8.44 -3.98
N VAL A 698 0.44 8.96 -2.82
CA VAL A 698 -0.76 8.56 -2.08
C VAL A 698 -1.64 9.79 -1.92
N VAL A 699 -2.91 9.69 -2.31
CA VAL A 699 -3.83 10.84 -2.25
C VAL A 699 -4.21 11.20 -0.82
N SER A 700 -4.12 10.26 0.13
CA SER A 700 -4.44 10.45 1.54
C SER A 700 -3.65 9.46 2.40
N THR A 701 -2.84 9.98 3.30
CA THR A 701 -2.30 9.29 4.48
C THR A 701 -2.55 10.16 5.70
N THR A 702 -2.74 9.57 6.88
CA THR A 702 -2.96 10.28 8.14
C THR A 702 -1.73 10.15 9.02
N TYR A 703 -1.26 11.25 9.60
CA TYR A 703 -0.18 11.25 10.60
C TYR A 703 -0.39 12.40 11.59
N GLY A 704 -0.21 12.16 12.89
CA GLY A 704 -0.42 13.17 13.93
C GLY A 704 -1.86 13.69 14.03
N GLY A 705 -2.85 12.88 13.61
CA GLY A 705 -4.26 13.27 13.54
C GLY A 705 -4.66 14.12 12.31
N HIS A 706 -3.71 14.46 11.44
CA HIS A 706 -3.89 15.28 10.25
C HIS A 706 -3.79 14.47 8.95
N ALA A 707 -4.42 14.92 7.87
CA ALA A 707 -4.52 14.18 6.61
C ALA A 707 -3.69 14.84 5.49
N TYR A 708 -2.80 14.05 4.90
CA TYR A 708 -1.81 14.49 3.92
C TYR A 708 -1.94 13.76 2.58
N GLY A 709 -1.77 14.47 1.48
CA GLY A 709 -1.39 13.88 0.20
C GLY A 709 0.13 13.95 0.03
N LEU A 710 0.75 12.89 -0.49
CA LEU A 710 2.18 12.85 -0.78
C LEU A 710 2.38 12.58 -2.28
N GLU A 711 3.29 13.33 -2.90
CA GLU A 711 3.77 13.07 -4.27
C GLU A 711 5.30 13.12 -4.29
N GLU A 712 5.92 12.01 -4.67
CA GLU A 712 7.35 11.83 -4.77
C GLU A 712 7.76 11.67 -6.23
N ASN A 713 8.94 12.19 -6.59
CA ASN A 713 9.44 12.18 -7.95
C ASN A 713 10.89 11.68 -8.02
N ARG A 714 11.28 11.02 -9.13
CA ARG A 714 12.60 10.39 -9.35
C ARG A 714 13.80 11.36 -9.27
N ASN A 715 13.55 12.64 -9.47
CA ASN A 715 14.53 13.72 -9.31
C ASN A 715 14.81 14.04 -7.83
N GLY A 716 14.06 13.50 -6.88
CA GLY A 716 14.11 13.85 -5.46
C GLY A 716 13.26 15.05 -5.07
N SER A 717 12.28 15.48 -5.89
CA SER A 717 11.25 16.41 -5.42
C SER A 717 10.12 15.69 -4.70
N LEU A 718 9.72 16.24 -3.56
CA LEU A 718 8.61 15.79 -2.73
C LEU A 718 7.63 16.93 -2.55
N THR A 719 6.34 16.68 -2.80
CA THR A 719 5.25 17.60 -2.46
C THR A 719 4.38 16.99 -1.38
N VAL A 720 4.14 17.75 -0.33
CA VAL A 720 3.20 17.42 0.76
C VAL A 720 2.03 18.38 0.68
N PHE A 721 0.82 17.85 0.60
CA PHE A 721 -0.44 18.60 0.57
C PHE A 721 -1.22 18.32 1.85
N CYS A 722 -1.77 19.33 2.51
CA CYS A 722 -2.74 19.12 3.57
C CYS A 722 -4.17 19.01 3.01
N LYS A 723 -5.02 18.20 3.66
CA LYS A 723 -6.45 18.07 3.35
C LYS A 723 -7.37 18.70 4.39
N ASP A 724 -6.95 18.77 5.64
CA ASP A 724 -7.77 19.22 6.78
C ASP A 724 -7.38 20.61 7.31
N GLY A 725 -6.27 21.17 6.84
CA GLY A 725 -5.93 22.58 6.96
C GLY A 725 -4.50 22.89 7.37
N THR A 726 -3.84 22.04 8.16
CA THR A 726 -2.51 22.33 8.72
C THR A 726 -1.54 21.17 8.48
N ILE A 727 -0.38 21.44 7.88
CA ILE A 727 0.79 20.55 7.98
C ILE A 727 1.43 20.74 9.34
N ALA A 728 1.37 19.71 10.19
CA ALA A 728 1.93 19.71 11.53
C ALA A 728 2.69 18.40 11.78
N MET A 729 3.89 18.29 11.20
CA MET A 729 4.74 17.10 11.34
C MET A 729 6.22 17.48 11.45
N LYS A 730 7.02 16.55 11.98
CA LYS A 730 8.44 16.48 11.61
C LYS A 730 8.55 15.54 10.42
N LEU A 731 9.28 15.98 9.39
CA LEU A 731 9.48 15.23 8.15
C LEU A 731 10.94 14.82 8.03
N CYS A 732 11.18 13.51 7.88
CA CYS A 732 12.48 12.90 7.67
C CYS A 732 12.52 12.26 6.28
N TYR A 733 12.90 13.04 5.26
CA TYR A 733 12.92 12.60 3.86
C TYR A 733 14.32 12.13 3.45
N GLN A 734 14.47 10.93 2.88
CA GLN A 734 15.74 10.50 2.27
C GLN A 734 15.70 10.70 0.74
N PRO A 735 16.10 11.86 0.20
CA PRO A 735 16.07 12.08 -1.24
C PRO A 735 17.02 11.12 -1.96
N PRO A 736 16.61 10.51 -3.09
CA PRO A 736 17.43 9.55 -3.83
C PRO A 736 18.64 10.20 -4.54
N ARG A 737 18.63 11.53 -4.70
CA ARG A 737 19.62 12.33 -5.41
C ARG A 737 19.66 13.73 -4.83
N PHE A 738 20.77 14.44 -5.07
CA PHE A 738 21.05 15.79 -4.59
C PHE A 738 21.21 15.88 -3.07
N THR A 739 21.94 16.90 -2.62
CA THR A 739 22.19 17.16 -1.19
C THR A 739 21.55 18.46 -0.72
N THR A 740 21.08 19.31 -1.63
CA THR A 740 20.61 20.67 -1.33
C THR A 740 19.33 20.97 -2.10
N PHE A 741 18.36 21.51 -1.39
CA PHE A 741 16.98 21.68 -1.84
C PHE A 741 16.50 23.10 -1.58
N GLN A 742 15.61 23.58 -2.44
CA GLN A 742 14.73 24.71 -2.14
C GLN A 742 13.45 24.13 -1.55
N VAL A 743 13.12 24.54 -0.33
CA VAL A 743 11.90 24.16 0.38
C VAL A 743 10.99 25.38 0.37
N THR A 744 9.86 25.31 -0.32
CA THR A 744 8.84 26.37 -0.28
C THR A 744 7.67 25.92 0.57
N LEU A 745 7.40 26.71 1.60
CA LEU A 745 6.32 26.53 2.55
C LEU A 745 5.19 27.47 2.13
N TYR A 746 4.02 26.93 1.84
CA TYR A 746 2.83 27.69 1.46
C TYR A 746 1.87 27.74 2.65
N ALA A 747 1.47 28.95 3.03
CA ALA A 747 0.56 29.18 4.14
C ALA A 747 -0.87 29.41 3.65
N GLN A 748 -1.86 29.06 4.48
CA GLN A 748 -3.29 29.23 4.17
C GLN A 748 -3.71 30.66 3.78
N ASP A 749 -2.96 31.68 4.22
CA ASP A 749 -3.24 33.09 3.90
C ASP A 749 -2.72 33.51 2.50
N GLY A 750 -2.18 32.56 1.73
CA GLY A 750 -1.61 32.78 0.39
C GLY A 750 -0.17 33.30 0.42
N THR A 751 0.44 33.48 1.60
CA THR A 751 1.88 33.77 1.68
C THR A 751 2.71 32.51 1.44
N SER A 752 3.97 32.71 1.05
CA SER A 752 4.94 31.62 0.95
C SER A 752 6.32 32.07 1.37
N ASP A 753 7.08 31.14 1.94
CA ASP A 753 8.47 31.34 2.36
C ASP A 753 9.33 30.24 1.72
N THR A 754 10.40 30.64 1.02
CA THR A 754 11.32 29.71 0.36
C THR A 754 12.67 29.72 1.07
N ARG A 755 13.02 28.57 1.63
CA ARG A 755 14.24 28.35 2.42
C ARG A 755 15.15 27.38 1.68
N GLU A 756 16.46 27.48 1.91
CA GLU A 756 17.40 26.42 1.51
C GLU A 756 17.55 25.41 2.63
N ALA A 757 17.50 24.13 2.29
CA ALA A 757 17.77 23.03 3.22
C ALA A 757 18.77 22.05 2.58
N THR A 758 19.54 21.35 3.42
CA THR A 758 20.59 20.43 3.01
C THR A 758 20.45 19.12 3.79
N VAL A 759 20.75 17.99 3.17
CA VAL A 759 20.72 16.68 3.83
C VAL A 759 21.79 16.59 4.93
N ASP A 760 21.44 15.91 6.01
CA ASP A 760 22.33 15.56 7.10
C ASP A 760 23.38 14.51 6.66
N ALA A 761 24.35 14.23 7.54
CA ALA A 761 25.44 13.30 7.25
C ALA A 761 25.01 11.83 7.06
N ASP A 762 23.80 11.47 7.48
CA ASP A 762 23.14 10.17 7.24
C ASP A 762 22.33 10.14 5.93
N GLY A 763 22.25 11.27 5.22
CA GLY A 763 21.52 11.42 3.97
C GLY A 763 20.05 11.86 4.13
N MET A 764 19.58 12.09 5.36
CA MET A 764 18.21 12.54 5.61
C MET A 764 18.08 14.06 5.51
N LEU A 765 17.06 14.55 4.83
CA LEU A 765 16.57 15.91 4.92
C LEU A 765 15.54 15.99 6.06
N ARG A 766 15.92 16.62 7.17
CA ARG A 766 15.04 16.82 8.33
C ARG A 766 14.41 18.21 8.34
N LEU A 767 13.08 18.28 8.36
CA LEU A 767 12.32 19.52 8.42
C LEU A 767 11.34 19.45 9.60
N ASP A 768 11.44 20.40 10.53
CA ASP A 768 10.40 20.60 11.54
C ASP A 768 9.34 21.54 10.96
N LEU A 769 8.18 20.98 10.62
CA LEU A 769 7.02 21.69 10.09
C LEU A 769 5.94 21.86 11.18
N THR A 770 6.29 21.68 12.46
CA THR A 770 5.32 21.82 13.55
C THR A 770 5.04 23.30 13.86
N GLY A 771 3.76 23.65 14.02
CA GLY A 771 3.33 25.00 14.41
C GLY A 771 3.26 26.04 13.29
N GLU A 772 3.51 25.68 12.02
CA GLU A 772 3.27 26.54 10.86
C GLU A 772 1.87 26.24 10.25
N ASN A 773 1.08 27.26 9.91
CA ASN A 773 -0.26 27.09 9.29
C ASN A 773 -0.15 26.86 7.77
N LEU A 774 0.46 25.74 7.39
CA LEU A 774 0.77 25.40 6.00
C LEU A 774 -0.33 24.56 5.35
N ASP A 775 -0.65 24.88 4.10
CA ASP A 775 -1.52 24.05 3.24
C ASP A 775 -0.71 23.13 2.31
N ARG A 776 0.53 23.51 1.97
CA ARG A 776 1.41 22.78 1.05
C ARG A 776 2.89 23.02 1.34
N VAL A 777 3.72 21.99 1.18
CA VAL A 777 5.18 22.09 1.16
C VAL A 777 5.70 21.50 -0.15
N GLU A 778 6.53 22.26 -0.87
CA GLU A 778 7.27 21.80 -2.06
C GLU A 778 8.76 21.73 -1.74
N ILE A 779 9.36 20.54 -1.90
CA ILE A 779 10.80 20.31 -1.79
C ILE A 779 11.33 20.07 -3.20
N LEU A 780 12.15 20.99 -3.71
CA LEU A 780 12.68 20.95 -5.08
C LEU A 780 14.21 20.87 -5.07
N PRO A 781 14.83 19.95 -5.84
CA PRO A 781 16.29 19.90 -5.97
C PRO A 781 16.87 21.24 -6.45
N LYS A 782 17.88 21.75 -5.73
CA LYS A 782 18.60 22.94 -6.18
C LYS A 782 19.62 22.56 -7.25
N LEU A 783 19.26 22.78 -8.50
CA LEU A 783 20.22 22.73 -9.62
C LEU A 783 21.21 23.89 -9.49
N GLY A 784 22.51 23.57 -9.46
CA GLY A 784 23.62 24.53 -9.30
C GLY A 784 24.07 25.19 -10.59
#